data_AF-A0A2H0WFM6-F1
#
_entry.id   AF-A0A2H0WFM6-F1
#
_cell.length_a   1.000
_cell.length_b   1.000
_cell.length_c   1.000
_cell.angle_alpha   90.00
_cell.angle_beta   90.00
_cell.angle_gamma   90.00
#
_symmetry.space_group_name_H-M   'P 1'
#
loop_
_entity.id
_entity.type
_entity.pdbx_description
1 polymer ?
#
loop_
_entity_poly.entity_id
_entity_poly.type
_entity_poly.pdbx_seq_one_letter_code
_entity_poly.pdbx_strand_id
1 'polypeptide(L)'
;MDANATAAKWCDDLSLGGFTDWYLPAYDELAQLYANKAAIGGFKTIGTSYYWSSTQVDTSDGNRQKFADGTWSSGTKSSSYYVRCVRRYGGSLTASPSSVSGLTMVLPGDTASAWTTVTVTNPFATTTGALTTTVSNSSFEINGSNNNCTGQTLAQNATCTLQVRLTGSSTSLSVTGNLKVFDTTGYSLTVALSGAITKDCTTGTPTVGDICSGVNLYAGTYNYGGSIGTLGLMLTPSGCSGDTASPTCSGATDSQTASWGSSGVDHGVTSTTDGVTNTGTLVGGTWSNTLAAKYCANLNYGGYTDWYLPASAELASLYASKTALNIGPYNYWASDQASTTNASYVKMNTGATLNSSKTGTNWYRCIRRIGPVLSTDKSVGFSFTSGAGVSSWTTLTVTNNGTVNTGILSSSLVGSSAEINGGTDACTGSTLSAGANCTMQVRGTGGSAGLINTKLIITGAAGGRAVVQLSGVVDGTDCSIGTPSTGVLCGNGIVNAGNFAYGGAIGTKRLYTLPAGCDYMSKTPACLGATTDVVTSTWGPGATNHGTTETKDGQANTTTLSSLANTNAAKYCENLEFAGYTDWYLPAKDEMAQLYTNRVAIGGFDTDATTGFYWTSTQSDNDKAYLRYFNSSLELSINKVSTYHVRCVRRDP
;
A
#
# COMPACT_ATOMS: atom_id res chain seq x y z
N MET A 1 -39.18 -24.69 20.91
CA MET A 1 -38.81 -23.27 20.69
C MET A 1 -37.90 -23.23 19.49
N ASP A 2 -38.09 -22.28 18.59
CA ASP A 2 -37.21 -22.07 17.43
C ASP A 2 -35.75 -22.03 17.84
N ALA A 3 -34.87 -22.54 16.98
CA ALA A 3 -33.44 -22.71 17.21
C ALA A 3 -32.63 -21.41 17.42
N ASN A 4 -33.29 -20.25 17.52
CA ASN A 4 -32.69 -18.92 17.72
C ASN A 4 -33.32 -18.10 18.86
N ALA A 5 -34.24 -18.65 19.65
CA ALA A 5 -34.83 -17.92 20.78
C ALA A 5 -33.93 -18.01 22.02
N THR A 6 -33.12 -16.96 22.29
CA THR A 6 -32.35 -16.86 23.54
C THR A 6 -33.26 -16.50 24.71
N ALA A 7 -32.86 -16.83 25.95
CA ALA A 7 -33.63 -16.50 27.15
C ALA A 7 -33.93 -14.99 27.28
N ALA A 8 -32.96 -14.14 26.93
CA ALA A 8 -33.13 -12.69 26.93
C ALA A 8 -34.11 -12.23 25.84
N LYS A 9 -33.98 -12.76 24.62
CA LYS A 9 -34.89 -12.45 23.52
C LYS A 9 -36.33 -12.87 23.83
N TRP A 10 -36.52 -14.03 24.46
CA TRP A 10 -37.85 -14.48 24.86
C TRP A 10 -38.53 -13.50 25.84
N CYS A 11 -37.77 -12.92 26.77
CA CYS A 11 -38.31 -11.90 27.66
C CYS A 11 -38.55 -10.57 26.97
N ASP A 12 -37.65 -10.13 26.09
CA ASP A 12 -37.76 -8.89 25.33
C ASP A 12 -38.98 -8.89 24.39
N ASP A 13 -39.26 -10.03 23.75
CA ASP A 13 -40.41 -10.20 22.86
C ASP A 13 -41.74 -10.43 23.63
N LEU A 14 -41.72 -10.60 24.95
CA LEU A 14 -42.89 -10.96 25.74
C LEU A 14 -43.87 -9.78 25.83
N SER A 15 -45.08 -9.98 25.32
CA SER A 15 -46.24 -9.11 25.59
C SER A 15 -47.21 -9.84 26.51
N LEU A 16 -47.33 -9.39 27.76
CA LEU A 16 -48.16 -10.03 28.78
C LEU A 16 -48.82 -8.98 29.67
N GLY A 17 -50.14 -9.10 29.85
CA GLY A 17 -50.92 -8.18 30.70
C GLY A 17 -50.98 -6.74 30.18
N GLY A 18 -50.78 -6.53 28.87
CA GLY A 18 -50.71 -5.20 28.25
C GLY A 18 -49.34 -4.54 28.33
N PHE A 19 -48.33 -5.24 28.85
CA PHE A 19 -46.97 -4.75 29.00
C PHE A 19 -46.00 -5.46 28.07
N THR A 20 -45.07 -4.70 27.49
CA THR A 20 -44.05 -5.16 26.51
C THR A 20 -42.62 -4.85 26.97
N ASP A 21 -42.43 -4.50 28.24
CA ASP A 21 -41.17 -4.07 28.85
C ASP A 21 -40.57 -5.15 29.77
N TRP A 22 -40.85 -6.41 29.44
CA TRP A 22 -40.34 -7.57 30.16
C TRP A 22 -38.87 -7.82 29.80
N TYR A 23 -38.07 -8.25 30.77
CA TYR A 23 -36.65 -8.57 30.55
C TYR A 23 -36.19 -9.72 31.44
N LEU A 24 -35.06 -10.33 31.07
CA LEU A 24 -34.44 -11.39 31.84
C LEU A 24 -33.75 -10.81 33.10
N PRO A 25 -34.10 -11.25 34.32
CA PRO A 25 -33.57 -10.66 35.56
C PRO A 25 -32.04 -10.77 35.63
N ALA A 26 -31.38 -9.71 36.09
CA ALA A 26 -29.97 -9.74 36.44
C ALA A 26 -29.72 -10.63 37.68
N TYR A 27 -28.45 -10.89 37.99
CA TYR A 27 -28.03 -11.72 39.13
C TYR A 27 -28.79 -11.38 40.42
N ASP A 28 -28.77 -10.11 40.84
CA ASP A 28 -29.41 -9.68 42.09
C ASP A 28 -30.94 -9.69 42.01
N GLU A 29 -31.51 -9.36 40.84
CA GLU A 29 -32.97 -9.43 40.64
C GLU A 29 -33.43 -10.88 40.77
N LEU A 30 -32.73 -11.83 40.15
CA LEU A 30 -33.01 -13.27 40.27
C LEU A 30 -32.90 -13.76 41.72
N ALA A 31 -31.90 -13.28 42.46
CA ALA A 31 -31.78 -13.55 43.90
C ALA A 31 -33.01 -13.07 44.68
N GLN A 32 -33.58 -11.91 44.33
CA GLN A 32 -34.82 -11.42 44.94
C GLN A 32 -36.02 -12.31 44.59
N LEU A 33 -36.13 -12.82 43.36
CA LEU A 33 -37.17 -13.80 43.03
C LEU A 33 -37.00 -15.09 43.84
N TYR A 34 -35.76 -15.56 44.05
CA TYR A 34 -35.51 -16.74 44.88
C TYR A 34 -35.91 -16.52 46.34
N ALA A 35 -35.58 -15.36 46.92
CA ALA A 35 -35.95 -15.00 48.29
C ALA A 35 -37.48 -14.98 48.47
N ASN A 36 -38.21 -14.47 47.47
CA ASN A 36 -39.67 -14.33 47.50
C ASN A 36 -40.41 -15.49 46.81
N LYS A 37 -39.72 -16.57 46.42
CA LYS A 37 -40.28 -17.64 45.56
C LYS A 37 -41.54 -18.30 46.12
N ALA A 38 -41.65 -18.37 47.45
CA ALA A 38 -42.81 -18.96 48.12
C ALA A 38 -44.08 -18.10 47.96
N ALA A 39 -43.93 -16.77 48.03
CA ALA A 39 -45.03 -15.82 47.85
C ALA A 39 -45.41 -15.63 46.37
N ILE A 40 -44.43 -15.62 45.48
CA ILE A 40 -44.63 -15.45 44.03
C ILE A 40 -45.23 -16.72 43.40
N GLY A 41 -44.78 -17.91 43.83
CA GLY A 41 -45.26 -19.19 43.32
C GLY A 41 -44.83 -19.54 41.89
N GLY A 42 -45.13 -20.77 41.45
CA GLY A 42 -44.90 -21.23 40.08
C GLY A 42 -43.43 -21.42 39.67
N PHE A 43 -42.50 -21.47 40.62
CA PHE A 43 -41.11 -21.86 40.37
C PHE A 43 -40.94 -23.37 40.47
N LYS A 44 -40.06 -23.94 39.64
CA LYS A 44 -39.65 -25.32 39.78
C LYS A 44 -38.55 -25.42 40.84
N THR A 45 -38.91 -25.97 42.00
CA THR A 45 -38.05 -26.03 43.20
C THR A 45 -37.50 -27.43 43.50
N ILE A 46 -37.65 -28.37 42.57
CA ILE A 46 -37.16 -29.76 42.72
C ILE A 46 -35.88 -30.01 41.90
N GLY A 47 -35.02 -30.89 42.42
CA GLY A 47 -33.84 -31.37 41.70
C GLY A 47 -32.87 -30.27 41.28
N THR A 48 -32.37 -30.33 40.04
CA THR A 48 -31.39 -29.41 39.43
C THR A 48 -32.02 -28.25 38.67
N SER A 49 -33.16 -27.72 39.14
CA SER A 49 -33.90 -26.68 38.43
C SER A 49 -33.23 -25.31 38.58
N TYR A 50 -32.44 -24.93 37.58
CA TYR A 50 -31.78 -23.63 37.47
C TYR A 50 -32.59 -22.64 36.65
N TYR A 51 -32.55 -21.36 37.04
CA TYR A 51 -33.09 -20.25 36.29
C TYR A 51 -31.96 -19.36 35.77
N TRP A 52 -32.07 -18.93 34.51
CA TRP A 52 -31.12 -18.01 33.90
C TRP A 52 -31.22 -16.61 34.51
N SER A 53 -30.07 -15.97 34.70
CA SER A 53 -29.96 -14.51 34.84
C SER A 53 -29.37 -13.89 33.57
N SER A 54 -29.56 -12.58 33.38
CA SER A 54 -28.93 -11.83 32.29
C SER A 54 -27.47 -11.46 32.55
N THR A 55 -26.92 -11.80 33.72
CA THR A 55 -25.52 -11.50 34.07
C THR A 55 -24.56 -12.54 33.48
N GLN A 56 -23.73 -12.10 32.55
CA GLN A 56 -22.71 -12.91 31.89
C GLN A 56 -21.54 -13.22 32.85
N VAL A 57 -20.95 -14.42 32.72
CA VAL A 57 -19.68 -14.78 33.40
C VAL A 57 -18.52 -14.50 32.46
N ASP A 58 -18.54 -15.07 31.26
CA ASP A 58 -17.52 -14.88 30.23
C ASP A 58 -18.11 -15.11 28.83
N THR A 59 -17.27 -15.22 27.80
CA THR A 59 -17.71 -15.42 26.41
C THR A 59 -18.56 -16.68 26.23
N SER A 60 -18.33 -17.73 27.01
CA SER A 60 -18.93 -19.07 26.87
C SER A 60 -20.05 -19.33 27.87
N ASP A 61 -19.98 -18.72 29.06
CA ASP A 61 -20.84 -19.03 30.20
C ASP A 61 -21.66 -17.82 30.70
N GLY A 62 -22.83 -18.10 31.29
CA GLY A 62 -23.70 -17.15 31.98
C GLY A 62 -24.03 -17.60 33.41
N ASN A 63 -24.57 -16.69 34.23
CA ASN A 63 -24.98 -17.01 35.59
C ASN A 63 -26.39 -17.59 35.66
N ARG A 64 -26.56 -18.62 36.50
CA ARG A 64 -27.85 -19.26 36.80
C ARG A 64 -27.97 -19.58 38.29
N GLN A 65 -29.20 -19.49 38.81
CA GLN A 65 -29.49 -19.80 40.22
C GLN A 65 -30.40 -21.02 40.34
N LYS A 66 -30.07 -21.93 41.27
CA LYS A 66 -30.89 -23.10 41.57
C LYS A 66 -32.03 -22.74 42.51
N PHE A 67 -33.27 -22.97 42.10
CA PHE A 67 -34.43 -22.57 42.92
C PHE A 67 -34.81 -23.60 44.00
N ALA A 68 -34.15 -24.76 44.04
CA ALA A 68 -34.30 -25.73 45.11
C ALA A 68 -33.61 -25.30 46.42
N ASP A 69 -32.39 -24.77 46.33
CA ASP A 69 -31.54 -24.48 47.49
C ASP A 69 -30.83 -23.11 47.44
N GLY A 70 -30.99 -22.36 46.34
CA GLY A 70 -30.44 -21.00 46.19
C GLY A 70 -29.03 -20.94 45.62
N THR A 71 -28.40 -22.10 45.35
CA THR A 71 -27.01 -22.18 44.90
C THR A 71 -26.82 -21.51 43.54
N TRP A 72 -25.76 -20.71 43.43
CA TRP A 72 -25.32 -20.10 42.17
C TRP A 72 -24.31 -20.97 41.44
N SER A 73 -24.40 -21.01 40.11
CA SER A 73 -23.39 -21.65 39.27
C SER A 73 -23.31 -20.97 37.90
N SER A 74 -22.19 -21.16 37.20
CA SER A 74 -22.10 -20.83 35.78
C SER A 74 -22.68 -21.95 34.92
N GLY A 75 -23.21 -21.58 33.76
CA GLY A 75 -23.68 -22.52 32.75
C GLY A 75 -23.31 -22.07 31.36
N THR A 76 -23.04 -23.03 30.47
CA THR A 76 -22.77 -22.74 29.07
C THR A 76 -23.98 -22.14 28.40
N LYS A 77 -23.78 -21.07 27.61
CA LYS A 77 -24.86 -20.31 26.96
C LYS A 77 -25.67 -21.12 25.94
N SER A 78 -25.17 -22.27 25.50
CA SER A 78 -25.87 -23.23 24.66
C SER A 78 -26.79 -24.19 25.43
N SER A 79 -26.77 -24.17 26.76
CA SER A 79 -27.59 -25.03 27.61
C SER A 79 -28.96 -24.42 27.92
N SER A 80 -29.97 -25.27 28.04
CA SER A 80 -31.34 -24.87 28.37
C SER A 80 -31.58 -24.87 29.88
N TYR A 81 -31.94 -23.71 30.43
CA TYR A 81 -32.41 -23.54 31.81
C TYR A 81 -33.74 -22.77 31.85
N TYR A 82 -34.41 -22.75 32.99
CA TYR A 82 -35.70 -22.07 33.14
C TYR A 82 -35.52 -20.55 33.01
N VAL A 83 -36.56 -19.89 32.50
CA VAL A 83 -36.59 -18.44 32.32
C VAL A 83 -37.81 -17.90 33.06
N ARG A 84 -37.62 -16.81 33.79
CA ARG A 84 -38.72 -16.02 34.33
C ARG A 84 -38.43 -14.56 34.10
N CYS A 85 -39.21 -13.94 33.23
CA CYS A 85 -39.08 -12.53 32.93
C CYS A 85 -39.60 -11.70 34.10
N VAL A 86 -38.98 -10.54 34.29
CA VAL A 86 -39.40 -9.53 35.24
C VAL A 86 -39.62 -8.21 34.50
N ARG A 87 -40.36 -7.30 35.14
CA ARG A 87 -40.51 -5.90 34.74
C ARG A 87 -40.26 -5.03 35.98
N ARG A 88 -39.75 -3.81 35.79
CA ARG A 88 -39.60 -2.83 36.88
C ARG A 88 -40.91 -2.07 37.07
N TYR A 89 -41.14 -1.56 38.27
CA TYR A 89 -42.27 -0.67 38.57
C TYR A 89 -41.99 0.79 38.17
N GLY A 90 -40.86 1.08 37.52
CA GLY A 90 -40.55 2.33 36.84
C GLY A 90 -40.22 2.07 35.37
N GLY A 91 -40.56 3.01 34.49
CA GLY A 91 -40.44 2.86 33.06
C GLY A 91 -39.00 3.02 32.52
N SER A 92 -38.74 2.51 31.32
CA SER A 92 -37.46 2.72 30.62
C SER A 92 -37.40 4.12 30.00
N LEU A 93 -36.58 5.02 30.56
CA LEU A 93 -36.39 6.34 29.95
C LEU A 93 -35.79 6.19 28.55
N THR A 94 -36.04 7.14 27.66
CA THR A 94 -35.51 7.12 26.30
C THR A 94 -34.40 8.15 26.13
N ALA A 95 -33.44 7.87 25.24
CA ALA A 95 -32.34 8.77 24.92
C ALA A 95 -32.31 9.14 23.44
N SER A 96 -31.93 10.39 23.16
CA SER A 96 -31.52 10.84 21.83
C SER A 96 -30.13 11.49 21.92
N PRO A 97 -29.09 10.91 21.29
CA PRO A 97 -29.10 9.62 20.58
C PRO A 97 -29.26 8.42 21.54
N SER A 98 -29.72 7.27 21.03
CA SER A 98 -29.88 6.03 21.81
C SER A 98 -28.56 5.32 22.13
N SER A 99 -27.50 5.65 21.40
CA SER A 99 -26.11 5.30 21.67
C SER A 99 -25.20 6.46 21.27
N VAL A 100 -24.03 6.57 21.89
CA VAL A 100 -22.99 7.53 21.51
C VAL A 100 -21.78 6.75 21.01
N SER A 101 -21.50 6.87 19.72
CA SER A 101 -20.36 6.21 19.06
C SER A 101 -19.51 7.22 18.29
N GLY A 102 -18.30 6.81 17.91
CA GLY A 102 -17.41 7.65 17.11
C GLY A 102 -16.71 8.77 17.87
N LEU A 103 -16.69 8.72 19.21
CA LEU A 103 -15.86 9.63 20.00
C LEU A 103 -14.38 9.36 19.68
N THR A 104 -13.64 10.38 19.26
CA THR A 104 -12.23 10.24 18.85
C THR A 104 -11.35 11.24 19.58
N MET A 105 -10.10 10.84 19.80
CA MET A 105 -9.06 11.61 20.47
C MET A 105 -7.69 11.23 19.93
N VAL A 106 -6.79 12.20 19.80
CA VAL A 106 -5.42 12.03 19.29
C VAL A 106 -4.41 12.44 20.36
N LEU A 107 -3.66 11.48 20.92
CA LEU A 107 -2.61 11.74 21.91
C LEU A 107 -1.26 12.04 21.22
N PRO A 108 -0.36 12.84 21.81
CA PRO A 108 -0.51 13.53 23.10
C PRO A 108 -1.27 14.86 23.01
N GLY A 109 -1.71 15.29 21.82
CA GLY A 109 -2.29 16.61 21.59
C GLY A 109 -3.61 16.87 22.32
N ASP A 110 -4.46 15.85 22.45
CA ASP A 110 -5.76 15.96 23.11
C ASP A 110 -5.71 15.44 24.55
N THR A 111 -6.38 16.13 25.47
CA THR A 111 -6.62 15.61 26.83
C THR A 111 -8.00 14.93 26.96
N ALA A 112 -8.92 15.24 26.04
CA ALA A 112 -10.26 14.67 25.95
C ALA A 112 -10.88 14.94 24.57
N SER A 113 -11.86 14.11 24.16
CA SER A 113 -12.64 14.32 22.93
C SER A 113 -13.65 15.47 23.02
N ALA A 114 -14.34 15.80 21.92
CA ALA A 114 -15.44 16.75 21.93
C ALA A 114 -16.65 16.27 22.76
N TRP A 115 -17.37 17.20 23.39
CA TRP A 115 -18.60 16.89 24.11
C TRP A 115 -19.73 16.46 23.18
N THR A 116 -20.40 15.36 23.53
CA THR A 116 -21.63 14.91 22.86
C THR A 116 -22.81 15.05 23.82
N THR A 117 -23.89 15.66 23.35
CA THR A 117 -25.11 15.87 24.16
C THR A 117 -26.05 14.67 24.03
N VAL A 118 -26.55 14.19 25.17
CA VAL A 118 -27.58 13.15 25.27
C VAL A 118 -28.82 13.79 25.89
N THR A 119 -29.95 13.69 25.19
CA THR A 119 -31.26 14.13 25.68
C THR A 119 -32.01 12.93 26.23
N VAL A 120 -32.38 12.97 27.51
CA VAL A 120 -33.17 11.95 28.22
C VAL A 120 -34.62 12.40 28.27
N THR A 121 -35.56 11.52 27.97
CA THR A 121 -37.00 11.79 27.99
C THR A 121 -37.72 10.74 28.85
N ASN A 122 -38.70 11.17 29.64
CA ASN A 122 -39.64 10.25 30.29
C ASN A 122 -40.88 10.05 29.40
N PRO A 123 -41.05 8.90 28.72
CA PRO A 123 -42.23 8.67 27.89
C PRO A 123 -43.47 8.24 28.71
N PHE A 124 -43.35 8.04 30.01
CA PHE A 124 -44.41 7.49 30.86
C PHE A 124 -45.20 8.58 31.57
N ALA A 125 -46.47 8.27 31.87
CA ALA A 125 -47.39 9.18 32.56
C ALA A 125 -46.93 9.55 33.98
N THR A 126 -46.25 8.63 34.67
CA THR A 126 -45.77 8.87 36.04
C THR A 126 -44.45 9.63 36.02
N THR A 127 -44.36 10.66 36.85
CA THR A 127 -43.15 11.46 37.05
C THR A 127 -42.04 10.61 37.68
N THR A 128 -40.80 10.76 37.20
CA THR A 128 -39.63 10.09 37.79
C THR A 128 -39.34 10.61 39.20
N GLY A 129 -38.65 9.81 40.01
CA GLY A 129 -37.87 10.33 41.14
C GLY A 129 -36.70 11.20 40.67
N ALA A 130 -35.94 11.73 41.64
CA ALA A 130 -34.74 12.53 41.34
C ALA A 130 -33.70 11.65 40.64
N LEU A 131 -33.34 12.03 39.41
CA LEU A 131 -32.44 11.26 38.57
C LEU A 131 -31.00 11.35 39.07
N THR A 132 -30.25 10.28 38.88
CA THR A 132 -28.81 10.15 39.11
C THR A 132 -28.15 9.72 37.81
N THR A 133 -26.99 10.31 37.49
CA THR A 133 -26.25 10.01 36.25
C THR A 133 -24.86 9.47 36.57
N THR A 134 -24.44 8.37 35.92
CA THR A 134 -23.11 7.79 36.11
C THR A 134 -22.54 7.24 34.80
N VAL A 135 -21.22 7.09 34.73
CA VAL A 135 -20.52 6.38 33.65
C VAL A 135 -19.86 5.12 34.20
N SER A 136 -19.76 4.08 33.38
CA SER A 136 -19.33 2.75 33.81
C SER A 136 -17.83 2.61 34.10
N ASN A 137 -17.00 3.52 33.60
CA ASN A 137 -15.55 3.49 33.79
C ASN A 137 -14.95 4.89 33.66
N SER A 138 -13.67 5.03 34.04
CA SER A 138 -12.93 6.29 34.04
C SER A 138 -12.49 6.78 32.66
N SER A 139 -12.81 6.05 31.59
CA SER A 139 -12.45 6.44 30.22
C SER A 139 -13.44 7.43 29.62
N PHE A 140 -14.60 7.60 30.25
CA PHE A 140 -15.61 8.59 29.90
C PHE A 140 -15.86 9.51 31.09
N GLU A 141 -16.31 10.73 30.80
CA GLU A 141 -16.75 11.65 31.82
C GLU A 141 -18.06 12.36 31.43
N ILE A 142 -18.78 12.83 32.44
CA ILE A 142 -19.99 13.63 32.31
C ILE A 142 -19.61 15.09 32.60
N ASN A 143 -20.08 16.03 31.76
CA ASN A 143 -19.88 17.45 32.02
C ASN A 143 -20.77 17.88 33.20
N GLY A 144 -20.18 18.05 34.39
CA GLY A 144 -20.92 18.48 35.58
C GLY A 144 -21.60 19.84 35.42
N SER A 145 -21.05 20.75 34.60
CA SER A 145 -21.63 22.08 34.36
C SER A 145 -22.79 22.05 33.37
N ASN A 146 -22.90 21.00 32.54
CA ASN A 146 -23.93 20.82 31.53
C ASN A 146 -24.69 19.51 31.75
N ASN A 147 -24.97 19.18 33.01
CA ASN A 147 -25.80 18.06 33.40
C ASN A 147 -27.01 18.57 34.17
N ASN A 148 -28.11 18.81 33.46
CA ASN A 148 -29.37 19.17 34.09
C ASN A 148 -30.26 17.93 34.33
N CYS A 149 -29.73 16.71 34.19
CA CYS A 149 -30.48 15.51 34.55
C CYS A 149 -30.31 15.18 36.03
N THR A 150 -29.11 15.27 36.58
CA THR A 150 -28.87 14.92 37.99
C THR A 150 -29.71 15.79 38.93
N GLY A 151 -30.44 15.13 39.83
CA GLY A 151 -31.34 15.76 40.80
C GLY A 151 -32.70 16.19 40.23
N GLN A 152 -32.91 16.14 38.91
CA GLN A 152 -34.20 16.49 38.32
C GLN A 152 -35.20 15.36 38.38
N THR A 153 -36.48 15.72 38.42
CA THR A 153 -37.62 14.83 38.21
C THR A 153 -38.25 15.14 36.86
N LEU A 154 -38.56 14.13 36.06
CA LEU A 154 -39.15 14.30 34.74
C LEU A 154 -40.62 13.89 34.76
N ALA A 155 -41.52 14.86 34.54
CA ALA A 155 -42.92 14.57 34.23
C ALA A 155 -43.05 13.88 32.85
N GLN A 156 -44.26 13.43 32.51
CA GLN A 156 -44.51 12.82 31.20
C GLN A 156 -44.06 13.74 30.06
N ASN A 157 -43.30 13.17 29.13
CA ASN A 157 -42.67 13.82 27.98
C ASN A 157 -41.69 14.96 28.30
N ALA A 158 -41.39 15.21 29.59
CA ALA A 158 -40.36 16.15 29.98
C ALA A 158 -38.97 15.57 29.66
N THR A 159 -38.03 16.47 29.38
CA THR A 159 -36.67 16.11 29.01
C THR A 159 -35.64 16.76 29.92
N CYS A 160 -34.48 16.11 30.01
CA CYS A 160 -33.25 16.70 30.50
C CYS A 160 -32.13 16.34 29.52
N THR A 161 -31.00 17.03 29.64
CA THR A 161 -29.81 16.91 28.80
C THR A 161 -28.56 16.81 29.67
N LEU A 162 -27.64 15.96 29.24
CA LEU A 162 -26.29 15.91 29.80
C LEU A 162 -25.27 15.72 28.68
N GLN A 163 -24.02 16.12 28.91
CA GLN A 163 -22.93 15.89 27.95
C GLN A 163 -21.96 14.82 28.43
N VAL A 164 -21.50 13.98 27.51
CA VAL A 164 -20.47 12.95 27.73
C VAL A 164 -19.33 13.09 26.74
N ARG A 165 -18.14 12.65 27.12
CA ARG A 165 -16.97 12.54 26.23
C ARG A 165 -16.00 11.46 26.69
N LEU A 166 -15.11 11.07 25.79
CA LEU A 166 -13.93 10.24 26.07
C LEU A 166 -12.81 11.09 26.71
N THR A 167 -12.09 10.51 27.67
CA THR A 167 -10.95 11.14 28.39
C THR A 167 -9.62 10.45 28.10
N GLY A 168 -8.52 11.20 28.12
CA GLY A 168 -7.13 10.71 27.93
C GLY A 168 -6.60 9.74 28.99
N SER A 169 -7.41 9.31 29.96
CA SER A 169 -7.03 8.39 31.05
C SER A 169 -6.86 6.93 30.61
N SER A 170 -7.41 6.56 29.45
CA SER A 170 -7.35 5.20 28.92
C SER A 170 -6.13 5.01 28.00
N THR A 171 -5.42 3.91 28.20
CA THR A 171 -4.40 3.41 27.26
C THR A 171 -4.99 2.43 26.23
N SER A 172 -6.27 2.07 26.36
CA SER A 172 -6.97 1.18 25.43
C SER A 172 -7.41 1.92 24.18
N LEU A 173 -7.09 1.35 23.02
CA LEU A 173 -7.25 1.95 21.68
C LEU A 173 -8.70 1.92 21.19
N SER A 174 -9.48 0.95 21.67
CA SER A 174 -10.94 0.92 21.59
C SER A 174 -11.48 0.92 23.01
N VAL A 175 -12.35 1.88 23.29
CA VAL A 175 -12.93 2.07 24.61
C VAL A 175 -14.44 1.94 24.47
N THR A 176 -15.01 1.05 25.26
CA THR A 176 -16.46 0.94 25.41
C THR A 176 -16.87 1.26 26.84
N GLY A 177 -18.08 1.75 27.00
CA GLY A 177 -18.63 2.11 28.30
C GLY A 177 -20.12 2.32 28.20
N ASN A 178 -20.72 2.71 29.32
CA ASN A 178 -22.15 2.98 29.42
C ASN A 178 -22.36 4.26 30.23
N LEU A 179 -23.22 5.13 29.73
CA LEU A 179 -23.87 6.18 30.50
C LEU A 179 -25.15 5.59 31.09
N LYS A 180 -25.35 5.73 32.41
CA LYS A 180 -26.56 5.31 33.11
C LYS A 180 -27.28 6.52 33.68
N VAL A 181 -28.60 6.56 33.52
CA VAL A 181 -29.49 7.57 34.11
C VAL A 181 -30.62 6.83 34.80
N PHE A 182 -30.82 7.03 36.11
CA PHE A 182 -31.79 6.25 36.88
C PHE A 182 -32.28 7.00 38.11
N ASP A 183 -33.39 6.57 38.69
CA ASP A 183 -33.87 7.06 39.99
C ASP A 183 -34.08 5.91 41.01
N THR A 184 -34.52 6.27 42.22
CA THR A 184 -34.84 5.32 43.30
C THR A 184 -36.22 4.66 43.16
N THR A 185 -37.07 5.16 42.27
CA THR A 185 -38.41 4.63 42.01
C THR A 185 -38.44 3.55 40.93
N GLY A 186 -37.30 3.32 40.27
CA GLY A 186 -37.08 2.24 39.32
C GLY A 186 -37.01 2.67 37.85
N TYR A 187 -37.09 3.96 37.54
CA TYR A 187 -36.84 4.44 36.18
C TYR A 187 -35.35 4.33 35.88
N SER A 188 -35.03 3.86 34.68
CA SER A 188 -33.63 3.75 34.25
C SER A 188 -33.46 3.83 32.74
N LEU A 189 -32.27 4.24 32.31
CA LEU A 189 -31.78 4.28 30.95
C LEU A 189 -30.30 3.92 30.96
N THR A 190 -29.88 3.15 29.96
CA THR A 190 -28.47 2.89 29.67
C THR A 190 -28.20 3.26 28.22
N VAL A 191 -27.21 4.13 28.01
CA VAL A 191 -26.75 4.56 26.68
C VAL A 191 -25.34 3.99 26.48
N ALA A 192 -25.17 3.16 25.45
CA ALA A 192 -23.87 2.61 25.10
C ALA A 192 -22.94 3.70 24.59
N LEU A 193 -21.69 3.70 25.07
CA LEU A 193 -20.63 4.62 24.69
C LEU A 193 -19.52 3.85 23.98
N SER A 194 -19.02 4.37 22.87
CA SER A 194 -17.82 3.84 22.20
C SER A 194 -16.95 4.96 21.63
N GLY A 195 -15.64 4.79 21.74
CA GLY A 195 -14.66 5.71 21.20
C GLY A 195 -13.33 5.05 20.87
N ALA A 196 -12.52 5.76 20.09
CA ALA A 196 -11.19 5.34 19.67
C ALA A 196 -10.15 6.38 20.12
N ILE A 197 -9.04 5.88 20.66
CA ILE A 197 -7.87 6.69 21.00
C ILE A 197 -6.79 6.36 19.98
N THR A 198 -6.31 7.36 19.26
CA THR A 198 -5.17 7.24 18.35
C THR A 198 -4.00 8.06 18.87
N LYS A 199 -2.78 7.76 18.41
CA LYS A 199 -1.60 8.57 18.68
C LYS A 199 -1.18 9.34 17.43
N ASP A 200 -0.77 10.59 17.55
CA ASP A 200 0.04 11.20 16.52
C ASP A 200 1.45 10.63 16.63
N CYS A 201 1.78 9.71 15.74
CA CYS A 201 3.10 9.09 15.69
C CYS A 201 4.10 9.86 14.80
N THR A 202 3.70 11.04 14.31
CA THR A 202 4.61 11.97 13.62
C THR A 202 5.26 12.95 14.59
N THR A 203 4.75 13.04 15.82
CA THR A 203 5.28 13.87 16.90
C THR A 203 5.49 13.04 18.18
N GLY A 204 6.42 13.46 19.06
CA GLY A 204 6.72 12.76 20.31
C GLY A 204 7.57 11.48 20.15
N THR A 205 7.49 10.58 21.14
CA THR A 205 8.23 9.30 21.19
C THR A 205 7.26 8.12 21.09
N PRO A 206 6.76 7.79 19.89
CA PRO A 206 5.86 6.65 19.70
C PRO A 206 6.57 5.33 20.04
N THR A 207 5.83 4.40 20.63
CA THR A 207 6.30 3.05 20.95
C THR A 207 5.87 2.09 19.85
N VAL A 208 6.70 1.10 19.52
CA VAL A 208 6.37 0.11 18.50
C VAL A 208 5.08 -0.62 18.86
N GLY A 209 4.12 -0.68 17.93
CA GLY A 209 2.77 -1.20 18.14
C GLY A 209 1.71 -0.15 18.46
N ASP A 210 2.09 1.12 18.65
CA ASP A 210 1.14 2.22 18.81
C ASP A 210 0.26 2.38 17.55
N ILE A 211 -1.07 2.50 17.73
CA ILE A 211 -1.98 2.82 16.63
C ILE A 211 -2.01 4.34 16.43
N CYS A 212 -1.57 4.75 15.25
CA CYS A 212 -1.39 6.13 14.86
C CYS A 212 -2.65 6.71 14.21
N SER A 213 -2.76 8.04 14.10
CA SER A 213 -3.80 8.73 13.35
C SER A 213 -3.94 8.14 11.93
N GLY A 214 -5.13 7.67 11.57
CA GLY A 214 -5.37 6.87 10.35
C GLY A 214 -5.37 5.35 10.57
N VAL A 215 -5.27 4.87 11.82
CA VAL A 215 -5.33 3.45 12.20
C VAL A 215 -4.10 2.63 11.75
N ASN A 216 -2.96 3.27 11.52
CA ASN A 216 -1.70 2.59 11.17
C ASN A 216 -0.95 2.12 12.42
N LEU A 217 -0.10 1.10 12.34
CA LEU A 217 0.77 0.69 13.46
C LEU A 217 2.16 1.32 13.30
N TYR A 218 2.66 2.00 14.34
CA TYR A 218 4.06 2.43 14.37
C TYR A 218 4.98 1.22 14.47
N ALA A 219 5.83 1.03 13.47
CA ALA A 219 6.69 -0.13 13.31
C ALA A 219 8.13 0.09 13.84
N GLY A 220 8.39 1.27 14.41
CA GLY A 220 9.73 1.66 14.87
C GLY A 220 10.50 2.44 13.81
N THR A 221 11.81 2.55 14.00
CA THR A 221 12.71 3.24 13.09
C THR A 221 13.61 2.27 12.35
N TYR A 222 13.90 2.57 11.08
CA TYR A 222 14.88 1.84 10.28
C TYR A 222 15.99 2.78 9.82
N ASN A 223 17.24 2.35 9.97
CA ASN A 223 18.41 3.10 9.51
C ASN A 223 18.79 2.62 8.10
N TYR A 224 18.54 3.48 7.12
CA TYR A 224 18.87 3.25 5.71
C TYR A 224 20.34 3.51 5.40
N GLY A 225 21.10 4.12 6.33
CA GLY A 225 22.49 4.51 6.14
C GLY A 225 22.67 5.64 5.12
N GLY A 226 23.94 6.00 4.88
CA GLY A 226 24.32 7.05 3.93
C GLY A 226 23.61 8.38 4.17
N SER A 227 23.25 9.07 3.09
CA SER A 227 22.54 10.36 3.13
C SER A 227 21.04 10.24 3.40
N ILE A 228 20.47 9.03 3.47
CA ILE A 228 19.07 8.81 3.89
C ILE A 228 18.99 8.85 5.42
N GLY A 229 19.85 8.12 6.13
CA GLY A 229 19.80 8.09 7.59
C GLY A 229 18.60 7.29 8.13
N THR A 230 18.05 7.72 9.26
CA THR A 230 17.02 6.98 10.00
C THR A 230 15.62 7.54 9.75
N LEU A 231 14.69 6.67 9.38
CA LEU A 231 13.27 7.02 9.17
C LEU A 231 12.37 6.19 10.09
N GLY A 232 11.22 6.74 10.45
CA GLY A 232 10.15 5.95 11.07
C GLY A 232 9.46 5.06 10.03
N LEU A 233 8.87 3.95 10.47
CA LEU A 233 8.07 3.07 9.64
C LEU A 233 6.66 2.95 10.22
N MET A 234 5.64 2.99 9.36
CA MET A 234 4.30 2.48 9.68
C MET A 234 4.08 1.14 9.00
N LEU A 235 3.25 0.32 9.62
CA LEU A 235 2.76 -0.95 9.12
C LEU A 235 1.23 -0.92 9.09
N THR A 236 0.61 -1.56 8.09
CA THR A 236 -0.84 -1.77 8.12
C THR A 236 -1.21 -2.67 9.32
N PRO A 237 -2.42 -2.56 9.90
CA PRO A 237 -2.88 -3.53 10.88
C PRO A 237 -3.00 -4.94 10.30
N SER A 238 -3.21 -5.90 11.18
CA SER A 238 -3.43 -7.29 10.80
C SER A 238 -4.84 -7.53 10.27
N GLY A 239 -4.97 -8.56 9.44
CA GLY A 239 -6.25 -8.93 8.82
C GLY A 239 -6.78 -7.92 7.79
N CYS A 240 -5.93 -7.04 7.25
CA CYS A 240 -6.30 -6.19 6.11
C CYS A 240 -6.67 -7.04 4.90
N SER A 241 -7.88 -6.86 4.37
CA SER A 241 -8.41 -7.60 3.22
C SER A 241 -9.39 -6.74 2.41
N GLY A 242 -9.81 -7.24 1.25
CA GLY A 242 -10.75 -6.53 0.37
C GLY A 242 -10.07 -5.58 -0.63
N ASP A 243 -10.85 -4.63 -1.14
CA ASP A 243 -10.42 -3.65 -2.14
C ASP A 243 -9.41 -2.65 -1.58
N THR A 244 -8.42 -2.26 -2.38
CA THR A 244 -7.37 -1.32 -2.00
C THR A 244 -7.89 0.09 -1.77
N ALA A 245 -9.04 0.48 -2.33
CA ALA A 245 -9.64 1.80 -2.09
C ALA A 245 -10.39 1.89 -0.76
N SER A 246 -10.80 0.77 -0.16
CA SER A 246 -11.55 0.70 1.09
C SER A 246 -11.29 -0.63 1.80
N PRO A 247 -10.04 -0.88 2.24
CA PRO A 247 -9.67 -2.16 2.83
C PRO A 247 -10.29 -2.31 4.22
N THR A 248 -10.65 -3.54 4.57
CA THR A 248 -11.11 -3.87 5.93
C THR A 248 -9.94 -4.45 6.71
N CYS A 249 -9.47 -3.74 7.73
CA CYS A 249 -8.41 -4.19 8.63
C CYS A 249 -9.00 -4.42 10.03
N SER A 250 -9.24 -5.67 10.40
CA SER A 250 -9.96 -6.03 11.63
C SER A 250 -9.06 -6.27 12.85
N GLY A 251 -7.73 -6.20 12.69
CA GLY A 251 -6.80 -6.58 13.75
C GLY A 251 -6.75 -8.08 14.04
N ALA A 252 -7.42 -8.90 13.21
CA ALA A 252 -7.37 -10.36 13.26
C ALA A 252 -6.03 -10.92 12.72
N THR A 253 -5.86 -12.23 12.66
CA THR A 253 -4.66 -12.84 12.05
C THR A 253 -4.56 -12.52 10.56
N ASP A 254 -3.33 -12.49 10.03
CA ASP A 254 -3.09 -12.23 8.62
C ASP A 254 -3.63 -13.34 7.73
N SER A 255 -4.58 -12.98 6.87
CA SER A 255 -5.28 -13.90 5.97
C SER A 255 -4.83 -13.77 4.52
N GLN A 256 -4.16 -12.67 4.14
CA GLN A 256 -3.81 -12.39 2.76
C GLN A 256 -2.50 -13.06 2.36
N THR A 257 -2.55 -13.82 1.27
CA THR A 257 -1.37 -14.34 0.59
C THR A 257 -1.47 -14.03 -0.90
N ALA A 258 -0.32 -13.88 -1.55
CA ALA A 258 -0.26 -13.59 -2.98
C ALA A 258 1.02 -14.13 -3.59
N SER A 259 1.02 -14.34 -4.91
CA SER A 259 2.25 -14.58 -5.66
C SER A 259 3.11 -13.32 -5.69
N TRP A 260 4.42 -13.51 -5.73
CA TRP A 260 5.37 -12.41 -5.86
C TRP A 260 5.48 -11.92 -7.32
N GLY A 261 5.47 -12.85 -8.29
CA GLY A 261 5.61 -12.54 -9.71
C GLY A 261 5.81 -13.77 -10.59
N SER A 262 6.22 -13.55 -11.85
CA SER A 262 6.43 -14.64 -12.81
C SER A 262 7.74 -15.40 -12.58
N SER A 263 7.70 -16.72 -12.73
CA SER A 263 8.92 -17.54 -12.80
C SER A 263 9.64 -17.32 -14.13
N GLY A 264 10.97 -17.29 -14.10
CA GLY A 264 11.83 -17.09 -15.28
C GLY A 264 11.95 -15.64 -15.75
N VAL A 265 11.32 -14.69 -15.04
CA VAL A 265 11.34 -13.26 -15.40
C VAL A 265 12.23 -12.50 -14.43
N ASP A 266 13.17 -11.73 -14.97
CA ASP A 266 13.87 -10.71 -14.19
C ASP A 266 13.05 -9.42 -14.11
N HIS A 267 12.76 -8.97 -12.90
CA HIS A 267 11.98 -7.76 -12.64
C HIS A 267 12.90 -6.58 -12.23
N GLY A 268 14.22 -6.78 -12.16
CA GLY A 268 15.20 -5.70 -11.93
C GLY A 268 15.17 -5.08 -10.53
N VAL A 269 14.60 -5.77 -9.54
CA VAL A 269 14.40 -5.26 -8.17
C VAL A 269 15.24 -6.00 -7.16
N THR A 270 16.50 -5.62 -6.96
CA THR A 270 17.45 -6.37 -6.09
C THR A 270 17.79 -5.66 -4.78
N SER A 271 17.23 -4.47 -4.54
CA SER A 271 17.59 -3.66 -3.36
C SER A 271 17.02 -4.27 -2.09
N THR A 272 17.87 -4.67 -1.14
CA THR A 272 17.42 -5.23 0.14
C THR A 272 16.94 -4.16 1.11
N THR A 273 17.20 -2.88 0.86
CA THR A 273 16.90 -1.77 1.77
C THR A 273 15.94 -0.74 1.20
N ASP A 274 15.54 -0.83 -0.07
CA ASP A 274 14.71 0.20 -0.71
C ASP A 274 13.41 -0.35 -1.30
N GLY A 275 12.47 -0.72 -0.42
CA GLY A 275 11.20 -1.32 -0.82
C GLY A 275 10.31 -0.39 -1.64
N VAL A 276 10.46 0.93 -1.48
CA VAL A 276 9.73 1.94 -2.28
C VAL A 276 10.09 1.78 -3.75
N THR A 277 11.38 1.84 -4.09
CA THR A 277 11.86 1.72 -5.47
C THR A 277 11.51 0.35 -6.05
N ASN A 278 11.75 -0.74 -5.30
CA ASN A 278 11.39 -2.08 -5.76
C ASN A 278 9.90 -2.20 -6.08
N THR A 279 9.04 -1.75 -5.16
CA THR A 279 7.57 -1.82 -5.34
C THR A 279 7.14 -0.96 -6.53
N GLY A 280 7.67 0.26 -6.66
CA GLY A 280 7.38 1.13 -7.80
C GLY A 280 7.71 0.48 -9.14
N THR A 281 8.89 -0.15 -9.24
CA THR A 281 9.27 -0.90 -10.44
C THR A 281 8.32 -2.06 -10.73
N LEU A 282 8.02 -2.90 -9.72
CA LEU A 282 7.11 -4.05 -9.87
C LEU A 282 5.69 -3.69 -10.32
N VAL A 283 5.24 -2.48 -9.98
CA VAL A 283 3.91 -1.95 -10.33
C VAL A 283 3.92 -1.21 -11.65
N GLY A 284 5.02 -0.52 -11.97
CA GLY A 284 5.19 0.22 -13.22
C GLY A 284 5.36 -0.66 -14.46
N GLY A 285 5.78 -1.93 -14.31
CA GLY A 285 5.85 -2.85 -15.44
C GLY A 285 4.52 -3.52 -15.79
N THR A 286 4.46 -4.14 -16.97
CA THR A 286 3.24 -4.76 -17.52
C THR A 286 2.91 -6.13 -16.91
N TRP A 287 3.50 -6.50 -15.78
CA TRP A 287 3.36 -7.82 -15.17
C TRP A 287 2.05 -7.91 -14.39
N SER A 288 1.14 -8.80 -14.78
CA SER A 288 -0.17 -8.92 -14.13
C SER A 288 -0.11 -9.56 -12.73
N ASN A 289 0.94 -10.33 -12.43
CA ASN A 289 1.02 -11.23 -11.29
C ASN A 289 1.94 -10.76 -10.14
N THR A 290 2.39 -9.50 -10.15
CA THR A 290 3.08 -8.84 -9.02
C THR A 290 2.09 -8.40 -7.93
N LEU A 291 1.20 -9.31 -7.53
CA LEU A 291 -0.03 -9.01 -6.79
C LEU A 291 0.22 -8.38 -5.41
N ALA A 292 1.22 -8.87 -4.66
CA ALA A 292 1.57 -8.30 -3.36
C ALA A 292 2.05 -6.84 -3.46
N ALA A 293 2.93 -6.55 -4.43
CA ALA A 293 3.44 -5.20 -4.68
C ALA A 293 2.32 -4.25 -5.15
N LYS A 294 1.47 -4.71 -6.08
CA LYS A 294 0.30 -3.95 -6.55
C LYS A 294 -0.70 -3.66 -5.45
N TYR A 295 -0.99 -4.62 -4.59
CA TYR A 295 -1.88 -4.40 -3.47
C TYR A 295 -1.34 -3.28 -2.58
N CYS A 296 -0.06 -3.34 -2.19
CA CYS A 296 0.53 -2.32 -1.34
C CYS A 296 0.58 -0.95 -2.02
N ALA A 297 1.01 -0.86 -3.29
CA ALA A 297 1.11 0.42 -3.99
C ALA A 297 -0.24 1.11 -4.24
N ASN A 298 -1.31 0.33 -4.41
CA ASN A 298 -2.64 0.86 -4.68
C ASN A 298 -3.46 1.10 -3.40
N LEU A 299 -2.93 0.74 -2.23
CA LEU A 299 -3.64 0.82 -0.97
C LEU A 299 -3.92 2.28 -0.59
N ASN A 300 -5.19 2.62 -0.44
CA ASN A 300 -5.65 3.82 0.24
C ASN A 300 -6.15 3.43 1.63
N TYR A 301 -5.30 3.63 2.63
CA TYR A 301 -5.61 3.27 4.01
C TYR A 301 -5.17 4.36 4.98
N GLY A 302 -6.05 4.68 5.93
CA GLY A 302 -5.78 5.72 6.91
C GLY A 302 -5.65 7.13 6.34
N GLY A 303 -6.11 7.35 5.10
CA GLY A 303 -5.89 8.59 4.35
C GLY A 303 -4.55 8.67 3.62
N TYR A 304 -3.83 7.56 3.51
CA TYR A 304 -2.49 7.50 2.91
C TYR A 304 -2.45 6.55 1.72
N THR A 305 -1.67 6.92 0.70
CA THR A 305 -1.53 6.22 -0.60
C THR A 305 -0.08 5.92 -0.97
N ASP A 306 0.86 6.10 -0.04
CA ASP A 306 2.31 5.91 -0.21
C ASP A 306 2.80 4.58 0.38
N TRP A 307 1.91 3.60 0.43
CA TRP A 307 2.19 2.24 0.92
C TRP A 307 3.01 1.45 -0.09
N TYR A 308 3.91 0.59 0.39
CA TYR A 308 4.74 -0.25 -0.45
C TYR A 308 5.06 -1.61 0.20
N LEU A 309 5.49 -2.57 -0.62
CA LEU A 309 5.95 -3.87 -0.15
C LEU A 309 7.40 -3.71 0.35
N PRO A 310 7.69 -4.00 1.64
CA PRO A 310 9.01 -3.77 2.23
C PRO A 310 10.09 -4.56 1.50
N ALA A 311 11.29 -4.01 1.36
CA ALA A 311 12.47 -4.79 1.01
C ALA A 311 12.89 -5.69 2.19
N SER A 312 13.71 -6.71 1.92
CA SER A 312 13.98 -7.78 2.88
C SER A 312 14.62 -7.29 4.19
N ALA A 313 15.47 -6.28 4.14
CA ALA A 313 16.06 -5.70 5.35
C ALA A 313 15.06 -4.82 6.12
N GLU A 314 14.19 -4.07 5.43
CA GLU A 314 13.09 -3.33 6.07
C GLU A 314 12.15 -4.30 6.79
N LEU A 315 11.76 -5.39 6.13
CA LEU A 315 10.87 -6.42 6.70
C LEU A 315 11.54 -7.18 7.84
N ALA A 316 12.82 -7.52 7.70
CA ALA A 316 13.58 -8.22 8.75
C ALA A 316 13.70 -7.38 10.03
N SER A 317 13.78 -6.05 9.91
CA SER A 317 13.83 -5.14 11.05
C SER A 317 12.60 -5.24 11.97
N LEU A 318 11.46 -5.67 11.42
CA LEU A 318 10.20 -5.81 12.15
C LEU A 318 10.16 -7.07 13.02
N TYR A 319 11.08 -8.03 12.81
CA TYR A 319 11.03 -9.33 13.49
C TYR A 319 11.06 -9.21 15.02
N ALA A 320 11.94 -8.35 15.55
CA ALA A 320 12.09 -8.17 17.00
C ALA A 320 10.81 -7.66 17.67
N SER A 321 9.98 -6.92 16.92
CA SER A 321 8.74 -6.32 17.42
C SER A 321 7.47 -6.99 16.87
N LYS A 322 7.59 -8.16 16.25
CA LYS A 322 6.47 -8.86 15.58
C LYS A 322 5.25 -9.08 16.48
N THR A 323 5.45 -9.30 17.78
CA THR A 323 4.36 -9.48 18.75
C THR A 323 3.60 -8.17 18.98
N ALA A 324 4.32 -7.05 19.14
CA ALA A 324 3.71 -5.72 19.29
C ALA A 324 3.02 -5.26 17.99
N LEU A 325 3.49 -5.74 16.84
CA LEU A 325 2.94 -5.42 15.51
C LEU A 325 1.88 -6.41 15.02
N ASN A 326 1.53 -7.40 15.84
CA ASN A 326 0.62 -8.49 15.50
C ASN A 326 0.93 -9.13 14.13
N ILE A 327 2.21 -9.44 13.89
CA ILE A 327 2.67 -10.15 12.69
C ILE A 327 2.68 -11.65 13.00
N GLY A 328 1.96 -12.42 12.18
CA GLY A 328 1.86 -13.86 12.31
C GLY A 328 3.20 -14.58 12.12
N PRO A 329 3.34 -15.84 12.58
CA PRO A 329 4.58 -16.61 12.49
C PRO A 329 4.81 -17.24 11.10
N TYR A 330 4.50 -16.50 10.03
CA TYR A 330 4.50 -16.99 8.64
C TYR A 330 5.69 -16.46 7.82
N ASN A 331 5.73 -16.85 6.55
CA ASN A 331 6.65 -16.29 5.55
C ASN A 331 6.01 -15.04 4.96
N TYR A 332 6.69 -13.89 5.06
CA TYR A 332 6.22 -12.63 4.50
C TYR A 332 7.09 -12.23 3.32
N TRP A 333 6.49 -11.97 2.17
CA TRP A 333 7.18 -11.49 0.99
C TRP A 333 7.88 -10.16 1.26
N ALA A 334 9.13 -10.09 0.82
CA ALA A 334 9.84 -8.84 0.62
C ALA A 334 9.78 -8.45 -0.87
N SER A 335 10.08 -7.20 -1.22
CA SER A 335 10.02 -6.69 -2.60
C SER A 335 11.28 -6.92 -3.42
N ASP A 336 12.37 -7.41 -2.82
CA ASP A 336 13.58 -7.77 -3.54
C ASP A 336 13.53 -9.18 -4.13
N GLN A 337 13.99 -9.27 -5.36
CA GLN A 337 14.17 -10.45 -6.16
C GLN A 337 15.51 -11.13 -5.83
N ALA A 338 15.46 -12.44 -5.61
CA ALA A 338 16.65 -13.25 -5.39
C ALA A 338 17.21 -13.86 -6.70
N SER A 339 16.33 -14.26 -7.62
CA SER A 339 16.71 -14.78 -8.94
C SER A 339 15.55 -14.62 -9.93
N THR A 340 15.71 -15.04 -11.18
CA THR A 340 14.60 -15.06 -12.15
C THR A 340 13.44 -15.96 -11.72
N THR A 341 13.67 -16.95 -10.85
CA THR A 341 12.66 -17.91 -10.37
C THR A 341 12.25 -17.71 -8.92
N ASN A 342 13.07 -17.05 -8.10
CA ASN A 342 12.83 -16.88 -6.66
C ASN A 342 12.80 -15.40 -6.23
N ALA A 343 12.04 -15.12 -5.19
CA ALA A 343 12.01 -13.84 -4.49
C ALA A 343 12.35 -14.02 -3.01
N SER A 344 12.76 -12.93 -2.37
CA SER A 344 13.10 -12.90 -0.95
C SER A 344 11.84 -12.86 -0.08
N TYR A 345 11.84 -13.59 1.04
CA TYR A 345 10.85 -13.48 2.10
C TYR A 345 11.55 -13.49 3.46
N VAL A 346 10.88 -12.93 4.47
CA VAL A 346 11.33 -13.03 5.87
C VAL A 346 10.44 -14.01 6.62
N LYS A 347 11.07 -14.95 7.31
CA LYS A 347 10.38 -15.95 8.12
C LYS A 347 10.13 -15.41 9.52
N MET A 348 8.91 -15.01 9.84
CA MET A 348 8.60 -14.30 11.09
C MET A 348 8.64 -15.18 12.36
N ASN A 349 8.91 -16.48 12.24
CA ASN A 349 9.20 -17.32 13.39
C ASN A 349 10.69 -17.27 13.80
N THR A 350 11.63 -17.09 12.85
CA THR A 350 13.08 -17.12 13.10
C THR A 350 13.81 -15.82 12.77
N GLY A 351 13.16 -14.88 12.06
CA GLY A 351 13.77 -13.66 11.57
C GLY A 351 14.69 -13.88 10.37
N ALA A 352 14.73 -15.09 9.80
CA ALA A 352 15.62 -15.43 8.70
C ALA A 352 15.08 -14.87 7.37
N THR A 353 15.95 -14.22 6.60
CA THR A 353 15.69 -13.87 5.20
C THR A 353 16.06 -15.05 4.31
N LEU A 354 15.10 -15.56 3.54
CA LEU A 354 15.22 -16.74 2.70
C LEU A 354 14.53 -16.48 1.36
N ASN A 355 14.67 -17.43 0.42
CA ASN A 355 14.12 -17.29 -0.92
C ASN A 355 13.09 -18.39 -1.20
N SER A 356 12.01 -18.07 -1.92
CA SER A 356 11.08 -19.08 -2.45
C SER A 356 10.60 -18.73 -3.84
N SER A 357 9.98 -19.72 -4.51
CA SER A 357 9.44 -19.56 -5.86
C SER A 357 8.50 -18.35 -5.96
N LYS A 358 8.70 -17.52 -6.99
CA LYS A 358 7.88 -16.32 -7.24
C LYS A 358 6.40 -16.64 -7.48
N THR A 359 6.12 -17.84 -7.99
CA THR A 359 4.75 -18.30 -8.29
C THR A 359 4.03 -18.90 -7.08
N GLY A 360 4.77 -19.20 -6.01
CA GLY A 360 4.17 -19.60 -4.74
C GLY A 360 3.52 -18.41 -4.04
N THR A 361 2.56 -18.67 -3.15
CA THR A 361 1.96 -17.63 -2.33
C THR A 361 2.67 -17.56 -0.97
N ASN A 362 2.96 -16.36 -0.52
CA ASN A 362 3.35 -16.06 0.86
C ASN A 362 2.50 -14.89 1.36
N TRP A 363 2.51 -14.66 2.68
CA TRP A 363 1.86 -13.52 3.29
C TRP A 363 2.57 -12.23 2.90
N TYR A 364 1.90 -11.11 3.03
CA TYR A 364 2.51 -9.80 2.81
C TYR A 364 1.87 -8.77 3.73
N ARG A 365 2.64 -7.71 3.95
CA ARG A 365 2.27 -6.56 4.78
C ARG A 365 2.80 -5.32 4.09
N CYS A 366 1.99 -4.28 4.08
CA CYS A 366 2.41 -3.02 3.48
C CYS A 366 3.00 -2.13 4.57
N ILE A 367 4.12 -1.51 4.25
CA ILE A 367 4.73 -0.49 5.10
C ILE A 367 4.73 0.85 4.38
N ARG A 368 4.93 1.92 5.15
CA ARG A 368 5.24 3.25 4.62
C ARG A 368 6.27 3.93 5.49
N ARG A 369 7.01 4.89 4.94
CA ARG A 369 8.04 5.65 5.67
C ARG A 369 7.38 6.86 6.34
N ILE A 370 7.84 7.19 7.54
CA ILE A 370 7.45 8.37 8.31
C ILE A 370 8.68 9.24 8.45
N GLY A 371 8.61 10.41 7.86
CA GLY A 371 9.70 11.36 7.76
C GLY A 371 9.47 12.27 6.56
N PRO A 372 10.47 13.05 6.17
CA PRO A 372 10.39 13.85 4.96
C PRO A 372 10.34 12.94 3.74
N VAL A 373 9.36 13.15 2.87
CA VAL A 373 9.24 12.41 1.60
C VAL A 373 9.53 13.40 0.49
N LEU A 374 10.75 13.37 -0.03
CA LEU A 374 11.14 14.27 -1.11
C LEU A 374 10.75 13.70 -2.46
N SER A 375 10.20 14.54 -3.32
CA SER A 375 9.94 14.23 -4.73
C SER A 375 10.40 15.38 -5.62
N THR A 376 10.54 15.10 -6.91
CA THR A 376 10.79 16.11 -7.93
C THR A 376 9.70 16.08 -9.00
N ASP A 377 9.44 17.24 -9.62
CA ASP A 377 8.40 17.40 -10.62
C ASP A 377 8.66 16.62 -11.92
N LYS A 378 9.93 16.36 -12.27
CA LYS A 378 10.33 15.70 -13.53
C LYS A 378 11.73 15.10 -13.50
N SER A 379 12.00 14.22 -14.45
CA SER A 379 13.35 13.90 -14.93
C SER A 379 13.85 15.00 -15.88
N VAL A 380 15.17 15.10 -16.10
CA VAL A 380 15.75 16.16 -16.96
C VAL A 380 16.56 15.57 -18.09
N GLY A 381 16.23 16.00 -19.31
CA GLY A 381 17.01 15.75 -20.53
C GLY A 381 17.77 17.00 -20.99
N PHE A 382 18.98 16.83 -21.50
CA PHE A 382 19.82 17.90 -22.07
C PHE A 382 20.21 17.59 -23.53
N SER A 383 20.24 18.62 -24.38
CA SER A 383 20.75 18.52 -25.74
C SER A 383 21.52 19.79 -26.08
N PHE A 384 22.81 19.69 -26.39
CA PHE A 384 23.62 20.84 -26.79
C PHE A 384 24.84 20.45 -27.64
N THR A 385 25.34 21.41 -28.41
CA THR A 385 26.54 21.23 -29.25
C THR A 385 27.81 21.35 -28.41
N SER A 386 28.83 20.55 -28.72
CA SER A 386 30.14 20.56 -28.03
C SER A 386 30.79 21.95 -27.97
N GLY A 387 30.57 22.80 -28.98
CA GLY A 387 31.06 24.19 -29.00
C GLY A 387 30.43 25.12 -27.97
N ALA A 388 29.26 24.77 -27.41
CA ALA A 388 28.61 25.55 -26.36
C ALA A 388 29.14 25.22 -24.95
N GLY A 389 29.79 24.06 -24.77
CA GLY A 389 30.32 23.56 -23.50
C GLY A 389 29.28 23.18 -22.44
N VAL A 390 28.06 23.73 -22.52
CA VAL A 390 26.96 23.55 -21.55
C VAL A 390 25.58 23.62 -22.21
N SER A 391 24.56 23.02 -21.59
CA SER A 391 23.15 23.19 -22.00
C SER A 391 22.52 24.46 -21.43
N SER A 392 21.28 24.76 -21.86
CA SER A 392 20.43 25.72 -21.13
C SER A 392 20.09 25.19 -19.73
N TRP A 393 19.83 26.10 -18.79
CA TRP A 393 19.39 25.76 -17.44
C TRP A 393 17.97 25.20 -17.44
N THR A 394 17.77 24.08 -16.73
CA THR A 394 16.45 23.50 -16.47
C THR A 394 16.12 23.63 -15.00
N THR A 395 14.97 24.23 -14.68
CA THR A 395 14.46 24.35 -13.30
C THR A 395 13.75 23.07 -12.87
N LEU A 396 14.13 22.57 -11.69
CA LEU A 396 13.51 21.47 -10.96
C LEU A 396 12.81 22.01 -9.71
N THR A 397 11.65 21.46 -9.41
CA THR A 397 10.94 21.72 -8.15
C THR A 397 11.06 20.51 -7.25
N VAL A 398 11.58 20.71 -6.04
CA VAL A 398 11.69 19.67 -5.01
C VAL A 398 10.62 19.91 -3.97
N THR A 399 9.76 18.92 -3.73
CA THR A 399 8.64 19.04 -2.79
C THR A 399 8.80 18.06 -1.64
N ASN A 400 8.58 18.52 -0.41
CA ASN A 400 8.41 17.65 0.75
C ASN A 400 6.95 17.23 0.86
N ASN A 401 6.64 16.04 0.35
CA ASN A 401 5.32 15.40 0.47
C ASN A 401 5.13 14.68 1.81
N GLY A 402 6.15 14.69 2.68
CA GLY A 402 6.09 14.09 4.01
C GLY A 402 5.38 14.99 5.01
N THR A 403 5.13 14.44 6.20
CA THR A 403 4.50 15.17 7.32
C THR A 403 5.52 15.83 8.26
N VAL A 404 6.82 15.59 8.05
CA VAL A 404 7.92 16.08 8.89
C VAL A 404 8.85 16.96 8.07
N ASN A 405 9.40 18.01 8.69
CA ASN A 405 10.39 18.88 8.06
C ASN A 405 11.62 18.10 7.57
N THR A 406 12.19 18.48 6.43
CA THR A 406 13.32 17.75 5.80
C THR A 406 14.63 17.75 6.58
N GLY A 407 14.77 18.62 7.58
CA GLY A 407 16.07 19.11 8.01
C GLY A 407 16.77 19.88 6.88
N ILE A 408 18.03 20.25 7.07
CA ILE A 408 18.83 20.94 6.06
C ILE A 408 19.00 20.01 4.84
N LEU A 409 18.57 20.49 3.68
CA LEU A 409 18.75 19.81 2.41
C LEU A 409 20.19 19.96 1.93
N SER A 410 20.72 18.89 1.34
CA SER A 410 21.97 18.88 0.59
C SER A 410 21.73 18.28 -0.78
N SER A 411 22.38 18.83 -1.79
CA SER A 411 22.38 18.26 -3.14
C SER A 411 23.77 17.74 -3.51
N SER A 412 23.81 16.68 -4.31
CA SER A 412 25.04 16.08 -4.81
C SER A 412 24.83 15.51 -6.21
N LEU A 413 25.78 15.77 -7.10
CA LEU A 413 25.82 15.18 -8.43
C LEU A 413 26.72 13.95 -8.45
N VAL A 414 26.27 12.89 -9.12
CA VAL A 414 27.05 11.67 -9.32
C VAL A 414 27.78 11.74 -10.66
N GLY A 415 29.01 12.27 -10.65
CA GLY A 415 29.82 12.46 -11.86
C GLY A 415 29.95 13.94 -12.24
N SER A 416 30.61 14.22 -13.38
CA SER A 416 31.02 15.58 -13.76
C SER A 416 30.35 16.14 -15.02
N SER A 417 29.34 15.44 -15.57
CA SER A 417 28.66 15.81 -16.82
C SER A 417 27.41 16.68 -16.63
N ALA A 418 27.22 17.24 -15.44
CA ALA A 418 26.19 18.22 -15.14
C ALA A 418 26.70 19.18 -14.07
N GLU A 419 26.04 20.33 -13.93
CA GLU A 419 26.27 21.26 -12.83
C GLU A 419 24.95 21.84 -12.30
N ILE A 420 25.00 22.31 -11.05
CA ILE A 420 23.90 22.98 -10.35
C ILE A 420 24.20 24.48 -10.31
N ASN A 421 23.19 25.31 -10.61
CA ASN A 421 23.34 26.75 -10.49
C ASN A 421 23.30 27.19 -9.02
N GLY A 422 24.46 27.37 -8.40
CA GLY A 422 24.55 27.82 -7.00
C GLY A 422 23.90 29.18 -6.72
N GLY A 423 23.64 30.01 -7.73
CA GLY A 423 22.94 31.30 -7.59
C GLY A 423 21.41 31.22 -7.59
N THR A 424 20.83 30.08 -8.01
CA THR A 424 19.38 29.85 -8.06
C THR A 424 18.96 28.52 -7.42
N ASP A 425 19.86 27.92 -6.63
CA ASP A 425 19.58 26.76 -5.81
C ASP A 425 18.98 27.23 -4.47
N ALA A 426 17.65 27.28 -4.41
CA ALA A 426 16.92 27.58 -3.18
C ALA A 426 16.71 26.33 -2.30
N CYS A 427 17.18 25.17 -2.76
CA CYS A 427 17.01 23.90 -2.06
C CYS A 427 18.17 23.62 -1.11
N THR A 428 19.41 23.64 -1.57
CA THR A 428 20.58 23.33 -0.73
C THR A 428 20.71 24.32 0.44
N GLY A 429 20.86 23.82 1.65
CA GLY A 429 20.90 24.63 2.87
C GLY A 429 19.54 24.93 3.49
N SER A 430 18.45 24.74 2.74
CA SER A 430 17.08 25.03 3.20
C SER A 430 16.47 23.86 3.98
N THR A 431 15.50 24.16 4.83
CA THR A 431 14.62 23.17 5.45
C THR A 431 13.22 23.35 4.88
N LEU A 432 12.63 22.31 4.28
CA LEU A 432 11.26 22.34 3.79
C LEU A 432 10.30 21.81 4.84
N SER A 433 9.29 22.61 5.17
CA SER A 433 8.12 22.14 5.92
C SER A 433 7.27 21.15 5.13
N ALA A 434 6.38 20.43 5.80
CA ALA A 434 5.42 19.54 5.14
C ALA A 434 4.61 20.31 4.07
N GLY A 435 4.54 19.77 2.85
CA GLY A 435 3.89 20.38 1.69
C GLY A 435 4.64 21.54 1.04
N ALA A 436 5.76 22.00 1.62
CA ALA A 436 6.57 23.07 1.04
C ALA A 436 7.45 22.54 -0.11
N ASN A 437 7.87 23.47 -0.97
CA ASN A 437 8.78 23.18 -2.07
C ASN A 437 9.90 24.23 -2.16
N CYS A 438 10.96 23.86 -2.87
CA CYS A 438 12.02 24.76 -3.32
C CYS A 438 12.33 24.47 -4.78
N THR A 439 13.04 25.39 -5.42
CA THR A 439 13.51 25.22 -6.79
C THR A 439 15.02 25.24 -6.86
N MET A 440 15.58 24.46 -7.77
CA MET A 440 16.99 24.51 -8.14
C MET A 440 17.14 24.34 -9.65
N GLN A 441 18.25 24.78 -10.22
CA GLN A 441 18.52 24.63 -11.65
C GLN A 441 19.70 23.71 -11.90
N VAL A 442 19.55 22.86 -12.92
CA VAL A 442 20.59 21.96 -13.42
C VAL A 442 20.81 22.19 -14.90
N ARG A 443 22.04 21.97 -15.37
CA ARG A 443 22.36 21.91 -16.80
C ARG A 443 23.40 20.84 -17.07
N GLY A 444 23.39 20.31 -18.28
CA GLY A 444 24.44 19.41 -18.75
C GLY A 444 25.73 20.17 -19.02
N THR A 445 26.87 19.53 -18.73
CA THR A 445 28.21 20.05 -19.01
C THR A 445 28.97 19.02 -19.86
N GLY A 446 29.79 19.50 -20.81
CA GLY A 446 30.64 18.61 -21.58
C GLY A 446 31.45 19.32 -22.66
N GLY A 447 32.75 18.98 -22.74
CA GLY A 447 33.69 19.52 -23.75
C GLY A 447 33.89 18.63 -24.98
N SER A 448 33.36 17.40 -24.96
CA SER A 448 33.51 16.41 -26.04
C SER A 448 32.17 15.76 -26.36
N ALA A 449 31.97 15.32 -27.60
CA ALA A 449 30.79 14.60 -28.04
C ALA A 449 30.55 13.33 -27.18
N GLY A 450 29.32 13.10 -26.72
CA GLY A 450 28.98 11.95 -25.88
C GLY A 450 27.65 12.05 -25.11
N LEU A 451 27.30 10.97 -24.41
CA LEU A 451 26.09 10.90 -23.58
C LEU A 451 26.32 11.53 -22.20
N ILE A 452 25.38 12.33 -21.75
CA ILE A 452 25.20 12.71 -20.35
C ILE A 452 24.31 11.65 -19.71
N ASN A 453 24.82 11.01 -18.67
CA ASN A 453 24.06 10.08 -17.86
C ASN A 453 24.57 10.14 -16.42
N THR A 454 23.89 10.96 -15.61
CA THR A 454 24.26 11.24 -14.22
C THR A 454 23.01 11.37 -13.36
N LYS A 455 23.20 11.47 -12.04
CA LYS A 455 22.12 11.60 -11.06
C LYS A 455 22.37 12.84 -10.22
N LEU A 456 21.31 13.63 -10.04
CA LEU A 456 21.25 14.59 -8.94
C LEU A 456 20.55 13.90 -7.76
N ILE A 457 21.23 13.85 -6.62
CA ILE A 457 20.70 13.33 -5.37
C ILE A 457 20.45 14.52 -4.45
N ILE A 458 19.22 14.64 -3.97
CA ILE A 458 18.84 15.63 -2.95
C ILE A 458 18.47 14.88 -1.69
N THR A 459 19.11 15.22 -0.57
CA THR A 459 18.90 14.54 0.72
C THR A 459 18.61 15.54 1.82
N GLY A 460 17.78 15.17 2.79
CA GLY A 460 17.54 15.92 4.02
C GLY A 460 17.96 15.10 5.24
N ALA A 461 18.60 15.74 6.21
CA ALA A 461 19.17 15.09 7.40
C ALA A 461 18.18 14.20 8.19
N ALA A 462 16.88 14.50 8.10
CA ALA A 462 15.83 13.74 8.78
C ALA A 462 15.28 12.56 7.98
N GLY A 463 15.91 12.15 6.86
CA GLY A 463 15.46 10.98 6.10
C GLY A 463 15.09 11.20 4.64
N GLY A 464 14.86 12.45 4.23
CA GLY A 464 14.32 12.75 2.90
C GLY A 464 15.32 12.45 1.80
N ARG A 465 14.92 11.76 0.73
CA ARG A 465 15.76 11.55 -0.46
C ARG A 465 14.93 11.66 -1.73
N ALA A 466 15.38 12.51 -2.65
CA ALA A 466 14.94 12.50 -4.05
C ALA A 466 16.14 12.25 -4.97
N VAL A 467 15.92 11.50 -6.04
CA VAL A 467 16.92 11.22 -7.06
C VAL A 467 16.35 11.65 -8.40
N VAL A 468 17.02 12.59 -9.06
CA VAL A 468 16.69 13.04 -10.40
C VAL A 468 17.66 12.41 -11.38
N GLN A 469 17.14 11.68 -12.35
CA GLN A 469 17.94 11.24 -13.49
C GLN A 469 18.19 12.42 -14.41
N LEU A 470 19.46 12.63 -14.74
CA LEU A 470 19.93 13.64 -15.67
C LEU A 470 20.52 12.90 -16.88
N SER A 471 19.85 13.02 -18.03
CA SER A 471 20.27 12.39 -19.28
C SER A 471 20.47 13.44 -20.37
N GLY A 472 21.23 13.13 -21.42
CA GLY A 472 21.39 14.06 -22.53
C GLY A 472 22.48 13.70 -23.52
N VAL A 473 22.68 14.55 -24.53
CA VAL A 473 23.72 14.38 -25.56
C VAL A 473 24.49 15.68 -25.75
N VAL A 474 25.83 15.57 -25.73
CA VAL A 474 26.77 16.58 -26.21
C VAL A 474 27.13 16.19 -27.64
N ASP A 475 26.91 17.09 -28.61
CA ASP A 475 27.04 16.87 -30.06
C ASP A 475 25.82 16.24 -30.78
N GLY A 476 24.63 16.74 -30.48
CA GLY A 476 23.43 16.36 -31.19
C GLY A 476 23.33 16.95 -32.60
N THR A 477 23.70 16.20 -33.63
CA THR A 477 23.15 16.48 -34.97
C THR A 477 21.65 16.20 -34.92
N ASP A 478 20.82 17.15 -35.35
CA ASP A 478 19.41 16.87 -35.55
C ASP A 478 19.29 15.90 -36.73
N CYS A 479 19.11 14.61 -36.44
CA CYS A 479 19.01 13.60 -37.48
C CYS A 479 17.73 13.72 -38.31
N SER A 480 16.78 14.58 -37.92
CA SER A 480 15.63 14.94 -38.76
C SER A 480 16.00 15.94 -39.87
N ILE A 481 17.19 16.54 -39.82
CA ILE A 481 17.69 17.52 -40.79
C ILE A 481 18.95 16.97 -41.50
N GLY A 482 18.89 16.86 -42.83
CA GLY A 482 20.03 16.44 -43.67
C GLY A 482 20.24 14.92 -43.77
N THR A 483 21.47 14.52 -44.12
CA THR A 483 21.89 13.11 -44.29
C THR A 483 23.01 12.76 -43.29
N PRO A 484 22.70 12.57 -42.00
CA PRO A 484 23.69 12.19 -41.01
C PRO A 484 24.34 10.85 -41.40
N SER A 485 25.63 10.70 -41.10
CA SER A 485 26.33 9.43 -41.28
C SER A 485 25.72 8.35 -40.38
N THR A 486 25.78 7.10 -40.82
CA THR A 486 25.42 5.95 -39.99
C THR A 486 26.27 5.91 -38.72
N GLY A 487 25.64 5.57 -37.59
CA GLY A 487 26.30 5.54 -36.27
C GLY A 487 26.28 6.85 -35.50
N VAL A 488 25.85 7.95 -36.14
CA VAL A 488 25.73 9.24 -35.46
C VAL A 488 24.65 9.17 -34.38
N LEU A 489 25.02 9.59 -33.17
CA LEU A 489 24.10 9.84 -32.06
C LEU A 489 23.39 11.18 -32.28
N CYS A 490 22.08 11.12 -32.41
CA CYS A 490 21.22 12.27 -32.68
C CYS A 490 21.01 13.10 -31.41
N GLY A 491 20.63 14.39 -31.57
CA GLY A 491 20.48 15.30 -30.43
C GLY A 491 19.42 14.93 -29.39
N ASN A 492 18.50 14.04 -29.72
CA ASN A 492 17.51 13.48 -28.80
C ASN A 492 17.92 12.11 -28.22
N GLY A 493 19.10 11.59 -28.53
CA GLY A 493 19.67 10.38 -27.93
C GLY A 493 19.49 9.08 -28.71
N ILE A 494 18.82 9.09 -29.88
CA ILE A 494 18.75 7.91 -30.77
C ILE A 494 20.00 7.81 -31.64
N VAL A 495 20.31 6.62 -32.16
CA VAL A 495 21.44 6.41 -33.08
C VAL A 495 20.91 6.19 -34.50
N ASN A 496 21.44 6.91 -35.47
CA ASN A 496 21.16 6.67 -36.89
C ASN A 496 21.70 5.31 -37.31
N ALA A 497 20.82 4.36 -37.62
CA ALA A 497 21.17 3.00 -38.03
C ALA A 497 21.36 2.86 -39.55
N GLY A 498 21.24 3.96 -40.31
CA GLY A 498 21.44 4.02 -41.75
C GLY A 498 20.15 3.79 -42.55
N ASN A 499 20.26 3.81 -43.88
CA ASN A 499 19.10 3.67 -44.77
C ASN A 499 18.79 2.17 -45.02
N PHE A 500 17.50 1.83 -45.07
CA PHE A 500 17.01 0.49 -45.39
C PHE A 500 15.95 0.54 -46.49
N ALA A 501 16.08 -0.36 -47.47
CA ALA A 501 15.20 -0.44 -48.64
C ALA A 501 14.09 -1.49 -48.43
N TYR A 502 12.91 -1.03 -48.03
CA TYR A 502 11.73 -1.88 -47.84
C TYR A 502 11.17 -2.38 -49.18
N GLY A 503 11.32 -1.58 -50.24
CA GLY A 503 10.71 -1.85 -51.55
C GLY A 503 9.22 -1.47 -51.57
N GLY A 504 8.55 -1.71 -52.71
CA GLY A 504 7.12 -1.39 -52.87
C GLY A 504 6.80 0.09 -52.58
N ALA A 505 5.63 0.33 -51.97
CA ALA A 505 5.16 1.68 -51.64
C ALA A 505 5.90 2.34 -50.45
N ILE A 506 6.58 1.56 -49.59
CA ILE A 506 7.31 2.08 -48.43
C ILE A 506 8.64 2.71 -48.86
N GLY A 507 9.28 2.18 -49.92
CA GLY A 507 10.53 2.72 -50.47
C GLY A 507 11.72 2.56 -49.53
N THR A 508 12.66 3.51 -49.58
CA THR A 508 13.83 3.54 -48.69
C THR A 508 13.54 4.47 -47.53
N LYS A 509 13.68 4.00 -46.29
CA LYS A 509 13.59 4.84 -45.08
C LYS A 509 14.89 4.82 -44.31
N ARG A 510 15.12 5.84 -43.50
CA ARG A 510 16.18 5.82 -42.50
C ARG A 510 15.72 5.03 -41.29
N LEU A 511 16.58 4.17 -40.78
CA LEU A 511 16.40 3.46 -39.51
C LEU A 511 17.11 4.21 -38.40
N TYR A 512 16.53 4.18 -37.21
CA TYR A 512 17.15 4.61 -35.97
C TYR A 512 17.02 3.52 -34.92
N THR A 513 17.95 3.48 -33.99
CA THR A 513 17.99 2.51 -32.89
C THR A 513 18.29 3.20 -31.57
N LEU A 514 18.01 2.49 -30.48
CA LEU A 514 18.49 2.85 -29.15
C LEU A 514 20.03 2.82 -29.09
N PRO A 515 20.67 3.66 -28.25
CA PRO A 515 22.05 3.46 -27.83
C PRO A 515 22.17 2.24 -26.88
N ALA A 516 23.39 1.81 -26.55
CA ALA A 516 23.58 0.71 -25.59
C ALA A 516 23.22 1.10 -24.14
N GLY A 517 23.06 0.08 -23.31
CA GLY A 517 22.93 0.24 -21.86
C GLY A 517 21.58 0.75 -21.37
N CYS A 518 20.55 0.72 -22.21
CA CYS A 518 19.18 1.03 -21.81
C CYS A 518 18.71 0.13 -20.66
N ASP A 519 18.14 0.77 -19.62
CA ASP A 519 17.54 0.12 -18.47
C ASP A 519 16.63 -1.01 -18.92
N TYR A 520 16.79 -2.16 -18.27
CA TYR A 520 16.14 -3.39 -18.67
C TYR A 520 14.61 -3.24 -18.75
N MET A 521 14.08 -3.37 -19.97
CA MET A 521 12.65 -3.42 -20.28
C MET A 521 11.80 -2.29 -19.67
N SER A 522 12.38 -1.11 -19.44
CA SER A 522 11.65 0.09 -18.97
C SER A 522 10.86 0.74 -20.10
N LYS A 523 9.67 1.26 -19.79
CA LYS A 523 8.86 2.05 -20.74
C LYS A 523 9.60 3.33 -21.17
N THR A 524 10.29 3.98 -20.23
CA THR A 524 11.09 5.19 -20.44
C THR A 524 12.52 4.91 -19.97
N PRO A 525 13.31 4.13 -20.72
CA PRO A 525 14.60 3.65 -20.24
C PRO A 525 15.62 4.79 -20.18
N ALA A 526 16.42 4.81 -19.11
CA ALA A 526 17.68 5.53 -19.15
C ALA A 526 18.73 4.61 -19.80
N CYS A 527 19.44 5.10 -20.81
CA CYS A 527 20.53 4.35 -21.42
C CYS A 527 21.82 4.64 -20.66
N LEU A 528 22.06 3.80 -19.65
CA LEU A 528 23.18 3.88 -18.74
C LEU A 528 24.44 3.41 -19.43
N GLY A 529 25.50 4.23 -19.47
CA GLY A 529 26.89 4.05 -19.98
C GLY A 529 27.57 2.67 -20.06
N ALA A 530 26.85 1.61 -20.40
CA ALA A 530 27.32 0.28 -20.69
C ALA A 530 27.81 0.25 -22.13
N THR A 531 28.87 -0.53 -22.34
CA THR A 531 29.47 -0.71 -23.66
C THR A 531 28.66 -1.65 -24.56
N THR A 532 27.66 -2.34 -24.01
CA THR A 532 26.84 -3.35 -24.70
C THR A 532 25.37 -3.28 -24.27
N ASP A 533 24.48 -3.86 -25.06
CA ASP A 533 23.09 -4.06 -24.66
C ASP A 533 22.96 -5.02 -23.49
N VAL A 534 21.98 -4.73 -22.64
CA VAL A 534 21.64 -5.55 -21.48
C VAL A 534 20.18 -6.02 -21.51
N VAL A 535 19.37 -5.47 -22.42
CA VAL A 535 17.96 -5.84 -22.57
C VAL A 535 17.89 -7.19 -23.28
N THR A 536 17.47 -8.21 -22.53
CA THR A 536 17.24 -9.56 -23.06
C THR A 536 15.81 -9.99 -22.78
N SER A 537 15.17 -10.74 -23.67
CA SER A 537 13.81 -11.22 -23.45
C SER A 537 13.55 -12.51 -24.22
N THR A 538 12.46 -13.19 -23.88
CA THR A 538 11.91 -14.26 -24.72
C THR A 538 11.16 -13.65 -25.90
N TRP A 539 11.17 -14.34 -27.03
CA TRP A 539 10.48 -13.88 -28.23
C TRP A 539 8.96 -14.06 -28.10
N GLY A 540 8.53 -15.23 -27.62
CA GLY A 540 7.13 -15.62 -27.54
C GLY A 540 6.95 -17.05 -26.98
N PRO A 541 5.70 -17.51 -26.81
CA PRO A 541 5.44 -18.90 -26.45
C PRO A 541 5.85 -19.86 -27.60
N GLY A 542 6.26 -21.08 -27.23
CA GLY A 542 6.45 -22.18 -28.19
C GLY A 542 5.11 -22.71 -28.75
N ALA A 543 5.19 -23.60 -29.74
CA ALA A 543 4.07 -24.28 -30.40
C ALA A 543 2.93 -23.38 -30.91
N THR A 544 3.18 -22.09 -31.11
CA THR A 544 2.15 -21.10 -31.47
C THR A 544 2.53 -20.39 -32.76
N ASN A 545 1.62 -20.37 -33.74
CA ASN A 545 1.83 -19.55 -34.93
C ASN A 545 1.28 -18.14 -34.72
N HIS A 546 2.12 -17.11 -34.87
CA HIS A 546 1.73 -15.70 -34.74
C HIS A 546 1.57 -15.00 -36.09
N GLY A 547 1.88 -15.69 -37.20
CA GLY A 547 1.72 -15.14 -38.56
C GLY A 547 2.68 -14.01 -38.90
N THR A 548 3.73 -13.80 -38.12
CA THR A 548 4.65 -12.66 -38.27
C THR A 548 5.86 -13.02 -39.12
N THR A 549 5.62 -13.30 -40.40
CA THR A 549 6.62 -13.81 -41.35
C THR A 549 7.30 -12.71 -42.17
N GLU A 550 6.94 -11.44 -42.01
CA GLU A 550 7.53 -10.34 -42.77
C GLU A 550 9.03 -10.25 -42.50
N THR A 551 9.83 -10.19 -43.57
CA THR A 551 11.30 -10.17 -43.43
C THR A 551 11.86 -8.75 -43.38
N LYS A 552 11.12 -7.78 -43.94
CA LYS A 552 11.53 -6.38 -44.07
C LYS A 552 10.76 -5.42 -43.18
N ASP A 553 9.51 -5.72 -42.83
CA ASP A 553 8.66 -4.79 -42.07
C ASP A 553 8.48 -5.25 -40.62
N GLY A 554 9.46 -4.91 -39.78
CA GLY A 554 9.43 -5.23 -38.35
C GLY A 554 8.28 -4.54 -37.63
N GLN A 555 7.83 -3.39 -38.12
CA GLN A 555 6.70 -2.67 -37.54
C GLN A 555 5.41 -3.50 -37.66
N ALA A 556 5.10 -4.02 -38.85
CA ALA A 556 3.92 -4.86 -39.08
C ALA A 556 3.92 -6.12 -38.20
N ASN A 557 5.08 -6.79 -38.11
CA ASN A 557 5.26 -7.94 -37.22
C ASN A 557 5.08 -7.55 -35.75
N THR A 558 5.70 -6.47 -35.30
CA THR A 558 5.70 -6.05 -33.89
C THR A 558 4.31 -5.64 -33.45
N THR A 559 3.56 -4.87 -34.25
CA THR A 559 2.17 -4.51 -33.96
C THR A 559 1.28 -5.76 -33.81
N THR A 560 1.52 -6.79 -34.63
CA THR A 560 0.80 -8.07 -34.49
C THR A 560 1.20 -8.77 -33.18
N LEU A 561 2.51 -8.90 -32.91
CA LEU A 561 3.02 -9.58 -31.72
C LEU A 561 2.64 -8.87 -30.42
N SER A 562 2.69 -7.54 -30.37
CA SER A 562 2.45 -6.75 -29.17
C SER A 562 1.00 -6.88 -28.65
N SER A 563 0.06 -7.19 -29.54
CA SER A 563 -1.34 -7.46 -29.19
C SER A 563 -1.56 -8.83 -28.50
N LEU A 564 -0.57 -9.73 -28.52
CA LEU A 564 -0.69 -11.11 -28.05
C LEU A 564 -0.10 -11.32 -26.65
N ALA A 565 -0.55 -12.34 -25.91
CA ALA A 565 0.04 -12.66 -24.61
C ALA A 565 1.46 -13.27 -24.77
N ASN A 566 2.34 -12.97 -23.82
CA ASN A 566 3.68 -13.58 -23.69
C ASN A 566 4.69 -13.34 -24.83
N THR A 567 4.54 -12.27 -25.62
CA THR A 567 5.46 -11.79 -26.68
C THR A 567 6.31 -10.62 -26.20
N ASN A 568 7.10 -10.85 -25.14
CA ASN A 568 7.71 -9.80 -24.33
C ASN A 568 8.72 -8.91 -25.10
N ALA A 569 9.52 -9.48 -26.00
CA ALA A 569 10.45 -8.70 -26.82
C ALA A 569 9.75 -7.65 -27.70
N ALA A 570 8.69 -8.04 -28.42
CA ALA A 570 7.92 -7.15 -29.28
C ALA A 570 7.15 -6.12 -28.46
N LYS A 571 6.54 -6.52 -27.34
CA LYS A 571 5.83 -5.61 -26.43
C LYS A 571 6.71 -4.54 -25.83
N TYR A 572 7.95 -4.90 -25.48
CA TYR A 572 8.89 -3.92 -24.99
C TYR A 572 9.14 -2.82 -26.02
N CYS A 573 9.42 -3.21 -27.28
CA CYS A 573 9.63 -2.23 -28.33
C CYS A 573 8.38 -1.41 -28.63
N GLU A 574 7.19 -2.01 -28.69
CA GLU A 574 5.94 -1.27 -28.95
C GLU A 574 5.60 -0.25 -27.86
N ASN A 575 5.85 -0.58 -26.58
CA ASN A 575 5.52 0.29 -25.45
C ASN A 575 6.59 1.33 -25.14
N LEU A 576 7.72 1.28 -25.84
CA LEU A 576 8.89 2.11 -25.56
C LEU A 576 8.59 3.58 -25.88
N GLU A 577 8.80 4.43 -24.89
CA GLU A 577 8.77 5.89 -25.00
C GLU A 577 10.19 6.41 -24.76
N PHE A 578 10.91 6.65 -25.85
CA PHE A 578 12.31 7.09 -25.81
C PHE A 578 12.55 8.24 -26.78
N ALA A 579 13.34 9.24 -26.36
CA ALA A 579 13.71 10.40 -27.16
C ALA A 579 12.50 11.20 -27.72
N GLY A 580 11.36 11.16 -27.04
CA GLY A 580 10.11 11.81 -27.47
C GLY A 580 9.30 11.01 -28.51
N TYR A 581 9.66 9.75 -28.74
CA TYR A 581 9.03 8.87 -29.72
C TYR A 581 8.40 7.63 -29.12
N THR A 582 7.33 7.16 -29.74
CA THR A 582 6.48 6.06 -29.27
C THR A 582 6.22 4.99 -30.35
N ASP A 583 6.86 5.11 -31.50
CA ASP A 583 6.68 4.28 -32.70
C ASP A 583 7.86 3.30 -32.89
N TRP A 584 8.40 2.82 -31.77
CA TRP A 584 9.48 1.84 -31.74
C TRP A 584 8.94 0.44 -31.99
N TYR A 585 9.75 -0.40 -32.63
CA TYR A 585 9.38 -1.77 -32.95
C TYR A 585 10.57 -2.73 -32.94
N LEU A 586 10.29 -4.03 -32.79
CA LEU A 586 11.31 -5.07 -32.90
C LEU A 586 11.64 -5.24 -34.40
N PRO A 587 12.89 -5.10 -34.84
CA PRO A 587 13.23 -5.16 -36.27
C PRO A 587 12.94 -6.53 -36.86
N ALA A 588 12.47 -6.57 -38.11
CA ALA A 588 12.43 -7.80 -38.89
C ALA A 588 13.84 -8.26 -39.24
N LYS A 589 13.99 -9.51 -39.69
CA LYS A 589 15.31 -10.11 -39.87
C LYS A 589 16.22 -9.41 -40.88
N ASP A 590 15.66 -8.76 -41.90
CA ASP A 590 16.42 -7.99 -42.87
C ASP A 590 16.79 -6.59 -42.33
N GLU A 591 15.93 -5.97 -41.52
CA GLU A 591 16.28 -4.74 -40.78
C GLU A 591 17.40 -5.02 -39.77
N MET A 592 17.35 -6.16 -39.08
CA MET A 592 18.43 -6.58 -38.18
C MET A 592 19.73 -6.88 -38.95
N ALA A 593 19.65 -7.37 -40.19
CA ALA A 593 20.82 -7.53 -41.05
C ALA A 593 21.47 -6.17 -41.37
N GLN A 594 20.66 -5.12 -41.54
CA GLN A 594 21.14 -3.76 -41.74
C GLN A 594 21.84 -3.23 -40.49
N LEU A 595 21.26 -3.44 -39.30
CA LEU A 595 21.91 -3.11 -38.03
C LEU A 595 23.25 -3.84 -37.88
N TYR A 596 23.33 -5.13 -38.26
CA TYR A 596 24.58 -5.89 -38.23
C TYR A 596 25.65 -5.31 -39.17
N THR A 597 25.26 -4.96 -40.40
CA THR A 597 26.17 -4.33 -41.38
C THR A 597 26.77 -3.06 -40.80
N ASN A 598 25.94 -2.28 -40.09
CA ASN A 598 26.30 -0.98 -39.52
C ASN A 598 26.79 -1.05 -38.07
N ARG A 599 26.95 -2.25 -37.49
CA ARG A 599 27.14 -2.46 -36.05
C ARG A 599 28.36 -1.77 -35.46
N VAL A 600 29.43 -1.63 -36.24
CA VAL A 600 30.67 -0.97 -35.79
C VAL A 600 30.43 0.53 -35.64
N ALA A 601 29.69 1.14 -36.56
CA ALA A 601 29.37 2.56 -36.51
C ALA A 601 28.29 2.85 -35.45
N ILE A 602 27.27 1.99 -35.34
CA ILE A 602 26.20 2.13 -34.35
C ILE A 602 26.71 1.89 -32.92
N GLY A 603 27.59 0.90 -32.74
CA GLY A 603 28.14 0.51 -31.45
C GLY A 603 27.12 -0.12 -30.49
N GLY A 604 27.61 -0.60 -29.35
CA GLY A 604 26.76 -1.07 -28.27
C GLY A 604 26.17 -2.48 -28.43
N PHE A 605 26.55 -3.22 -29.46
CA PHE A 605 26.11 -4.59 -29.62
C PHE A 605 27.00 -5.54 -28.79
N ASP A 606 26.39 -6.55 -28.19
CA ASP A 606 27.12 -7.69 -27.63
C ASP A 606 27.70 -8.52 -28.78
N THR A 607 29.03 -8.58 -28.84
CA THR A 607 29.78 -9.36 -29.83
C THR A 607 30.46 -10.58 -29.21
N ASP A 608 30.12 -10.93 -27.96
CA ASP A 608 30.65 -12.11 -27.30
C ASP A 608 30.24 -13.39 -28.04
N ALA A 609 31.15 -14.37 -28.01
CA ALA A 609 30.99 -15.61 -28.77
C ALA A 609 29.85 -16.52 -28.25
N THR A 610 29.27 -16.19 -27.10
CA THR A 610 28.27 -17.01 -26.40
C THR A 610 26.96 -16.27 -26.14
N THR A 611 26.99 -14.94 -26.09
CA THR A 611 25.81 -14.13 -25.75
C THR A 611 25.37 -13.13 -26.81
N GLY A 612 26.17 -12.90 -27.88
CA GLY A 612 25.91 -11.88 -28.91
C GLY A 612 24.74 -12.12 -29.87
N PHE A 613 23.63 -12.69 -29.41
CA PHE A 613 22.45 -13.06 -30.20
C PHE A 613 21.30 -12.08 -29.97
N TYR A 614 20.67 -11.65 -31.06
CA TYR A 614 19.63 -10.61 -31.05
C TYR A 614 18.36 -11.08 -31.76
N TRP A 615 17.24 -10.99 -31.06
CA TRP A 615 15.93 -11.34 -31.61
C TRP A 615 15.52 -10.42 -32.76
N THR A 616 14.87 -11.01 -33.76
CA THR A 616 14.14 -10.30 -34.81
C THR A 616 12.64 -10.51 -34.59
N SER A 617 11.77 -9.70 -35.17
CA SER A 617 10.32 -9.93 -35.13
C SER A 617 9.83 -11.02 -36.09
N THR A 618 10.70 -11.58 -36.93
CA THR A 618 10.33 -12.54 -37.96
C THR A 618 10.25 -13.94 -37.37
N GLN A 619 9.05 -14.52 -37.41
CA GLN A 619 8.80 -15.90 -37.02
C GLN A 619 9.32 -16.87 -38.08
N SER A 620 9.89 -18.00 -37.63
CA SER A 620 10.36 -19.08 -38.50
C SER A 620 9.33 -20.20 -38.58
N ASP A 621 8.91 -20.72 -37.43
CA ASP A 621 7.90 -21.76 -37.31
C ASP A 621 7.13 -21.62 -35.98
N ASN A 622 6.32 -22.61 -35.62
CA ASN A 622 5.51 -22.59 -34.41
C ASN A 622 6.35 -22.50 -33.12
N ASP A 623 7.55 -23.08 -33.10
CA ASP A 623 8.44 -23.14 -31.94
C ASP A 623 9.59 -22.15 -32.02
N LYS A 624 9.94 -21.66 -33.22
CA LYS A 624 11.17 -20.92 -33.46
C LYS A 624 10.95 -19.54 -34.09
N ALA A 625 11.84 -18.62 -33.76
CA ALA A 625 11.93 -17.31 -34.38
C ALA A 625 13.37 -17.05 -34.85
N TYR A 626 13.53 -16.10 -35.77
CA TYR A 626 14.84 -15.72 -36.26
C TYR A 626 15.56 -14.80 -35.29
N LEU A 627 16.85 -15.05 -35.11
CA LEU A 627 17.79 -14.17 -34.44
C LEU A 627 19.04 -13.96 -35.31
N ARG A 628 19.74 -12.86 -35.07
CA ARG A 628 21.02 -12.54 -35.70
C ARG A 628 22.14 -12.63 -34.67
N TYR A 629 23.24 -13.26 -35.04
CA TYR A 629 24.44 -13.34 -34.22
C TYR A 629 25.44 -12.23 -34.59
N PHE A 630 25.72 -11.33 -33.65
CA PHE A 630 26.52 -10.13 -33.88
C PHE A 630 28.04 -10.35 -33.82
N ASN A 631 28.49 -11.55 -33.42
CA ASN A 631 29.88 -11.97 -33.56
C ASN A 631 30.24 -12.38 -35.00
N SER A 632 29.34 -13.05 -35.74
CA SER A 632 29.68 -13.65 -37.05
C SER A 632 28.61 -13.56 -38.16
N SER A 633 27.65 -12.64 -38.07
CA SER A 633 26.55 -12.37 -39.04
C SER A 633 25.50 -13.49 -39.19
N LEU A 634 25.74 -14.63 -38.57
CA LEU A 634 24.95 -15.84 -38.72
C LEU A 634 23.47 -15.59 -38.35
N GLU A 635 22.57 -15.97 -39.25
CA GLU A 635 21.13 -16.04 -38.97
C GLU A 635 20.81 -17.42 -38.44
N LEU A 636 20.10 -17.49 -37.31
CA LEU A 636 19.64 -18.75 -36.73
C LEU A 636 18.14 -18.69 -36.48
N SER A 637 17.50 -19.84 -36.55
CA SER A 637 16.13 -20.05 -36.11
C SER A 637 16.15 -20.87 -34.83
N ILE A 638 15.84 -20.25 -33.69
CA ILE A 638 15.97 -20.83 -32.35
C ILE A 638 14.64 -20.73 -31.60
N ASN A 639 14.48 -21.57 -30.57
CA ASN A 639 13.27 -21.67 -29.78
C ASN A 639 12.87 -20.31 -29.17
N LYS A 640 11.60 -19.93 -29.36
CA LYS A 640 11.03 -18.65 -28.93
C LYS A 640 11.06 -18.43 -27.41
N VAL A 641 11.14 -19.52 -26.64
CA VAL A 641 11.17 -19.47 -25.16
C VAL A 641 12.57 -19.20 -24.61
N SER A 642 13.60 -19.16 -25.46
CA SER A 642 14.96 -18.79 -25.06
C SER A 642 15.10 -17.28 -24.92
N THR A 643 16.00 -16.85 -24.03
CA THR A 643 16.25 -15.43 -23.75
C THR A 643 17.45 -14.93 -24.55
N TYR A 644 17.26 -13.90 -25.36
CA TYR A 644 18.32 -13.25 -26.14
C TYR A 644 18.11 -11.73 -26.18
N HIS A 645 19.11 -10.99 -26.68
CA HIS A 645 19.09 -9.53 -26.68
C HIS A 645 17.96 -8.96 -27.55
N VAL A 646 17.45 -7.81 -27.13
CA VAL A 646 16.40 -7.05 -27.81
C VAL A 646 16.91 -5.64 -28.05
N ARG A 647 16.96 -5.24 -29.32
CA ARG A 647 17.28 -3.87 -29.71
C ARG A 647 16.18 -3.36 -30.64
N CYS A 648 15.43 -2.38 -30.15
CA CYS A 648 14.31 -1.79 -30.88
C CYS A 648 14.81 -0.78 -31.90
N VAL A 649 14.09 -0.70 -33.01
CA VAL A 649 14.33 0.27 -34.07
C VAL A 649 13.07 1.10 -34.32
N ARG A 650 13.25 2.23 -34.97
CA ARG A 650 12.17 3.02 -35.58
C ARG A 650 12.61 3.43 -36.99
N ARG A 651 11.67 3.90 -37.81
CA ARG A 651 11.96 4.47 -39.13
C ARG A 651 11.41 5.88 -39.29
N ASP A 652 11.89 6.60 -40.30
CA ASP A 652 11.23 7.83 -40.76
C ASP A 652 9.80 7.52 -41.26
N PRO A 653 8.83 8.45 -41.09
CA PRO A 653 7.48 8.33 -41.65
C PRO A 653 7.48 8.08 -43.15
#